data_AF-A0A2H3IDU2-F1
#
_entry.id   AF-A0A2H3IDU2-F1
#
_cell.length_a   1.000
_cell.length_b   1.000
_cell.length_c   1.000
_cell.angle_alpha   90.00
_cell.angle_beta   90.00
_cell.angle_gamma   90.00
#
_symmetry.space_group_name_H-M   'P 1'
#
loop_
_entity.id
_entity.type
_entity.pdbx_description
1 polymer ?
#
loop_
_entity_poly.entity_id
_entity_poly.type
_entity_poly.pdbx_seq_one_letter_code
_entity_poly.pdbx_strand_id
1 'polypeptide(L)'
;MPALTLHLLAFKDSSHDAKTFVSKLRSYPTVKVVVASRPRHVVVQPTILDANPLLTQKWDLMVLLQPTGERTPEQSSLIPFELQDVILTEYRILTGVPSKLLASFPERDAQLKKQTTPPLTGSLSKIRSQSKETSQSLEVSPELLAFMDRLTLEHDRPVTMLNLLHFHHPDGKKNYFQYGQAFIPVAGKRGGNAKIVGNVVKPPNDSAFLNDSRGSIDRPEQDWWNEISIVHYPSIRHFCDMLAGDDYQAINEKYRLKLSNMYLPRSLIGHLYLQLLRSHHPLSPPVLILVALEPDALCACRILTTLLKRDYIAHKIQPIAGYGDLARAGEELVRPMRTTDGGSGGVVVCLGVGGLVDMSEILRLTSEEDESEEMGGVEVWVIDARRPWNLVNVFGGHPDHFRDREALAEMDLNALRKGRGVDKGCLNKSYKSGSGGIIVFDDGDIEEELTKERDAYYALEEMPEVDDDGDNLEDSESENDDSLEGGSKKRKSWSGRELEDSDEEEDERPRQRRRSNSSSPITSSPSNRRRAIGHDSSNSSRTPTPEPTFVSPISRQPSARALKRRLLRMKRKHESILQTYYNTGTAYSEPISSMMYSLASELGREDNDLLWLAIVGTSSMELSGRTMTGVGISSSSEHGGSAGWGGSRGEQIRQIMRDEVHRLNPPESMDSFRDIPGSNTDVIPTTGRSPTDTSIRLSPEPRFLLVRHWSLYESMLHSPYLASRLHVWTENGRKRLHKLLAKMGISLTQCHQNYNHMDMELKRVLRSRLLKYAPMYGLEGLVPPVASGHSSNREGWGFVRSWGWKACLSATDVAVILGSILEVGPSAATAWESGSYATRQLAKDKSGASDTDPANIHPRFWSAYDALSPTGSDSPTLLVESLPLAQHLHRSILRTGTSLMSKNQIRHLRAFRIGVVKDGPDVRLFTNPGALTKLALWVAEAIQVQERDKSETKIGKKKILGTPLVLAGLDEDRGVYVVVGTGGGGGVIDFAALAKKGEARKAKKEAADKKKKEREERKKKRAAERARRGEDEDDGSDDETEEDESSDSSSDDESEDEKSRYGNKRLVRNRFGIAFQEVVQETSARVRIDSFEHCVVEVQKEDLSGFLEALSFRSVVG
;
A
#
# COMPACT_ATOMS: atom_id res chain seq x y z
N MET A 1 37.96 -30.66 7.54
CA MET A 1 36.87 -31.47 8.11
C MET A 1 36.81 -32.77 7.31
N PRO A 2 37.01 -33.95 7.91
CA PRO A 2 36.78 -35.21 7.19
C PRO A 2 35.36 -35.24 6.61
N ALA A 3 35.26 -35.71 5.37
CA ALA A 3 33.99 -35.91 4.68
C ALA A 3 33.38 -37.24 5.12
N LEU A 4 32.17 -37.18 5.66
CA LEU A 4 31.35 -38.31 6.07
C LEU A 4 30.06 -38.31 5.26
N THR A 5 29.45 -39.46 5.07
CA THR A 5 28.16 -39.55 4.37
C THR A 5 27.08 -40.02 5.34
N LEU A 6 26.01 -39.24 5.45
CA LEU A 6 24.79 -39.62 6.16
C LEU A 6 23.94 -40.47 5.21
N HIS A 7 23.51 -41.64 5.65
CA HIS A 7 22.61 -42.51 4.92
C HIS A 7 21.35 -42.81 5.74
N LEU A 8 20.18 -42.69 5.12
CA LEU A 8 18.94 -43.32 5.55
C LEU A 8 18.64 -44.46 4.58
N LEU A 9 18.44 -45.66 5.11
CA LEU A 9 18.27 -46.89 4.34
C LEU A 9 16.91 -47.51 4.64
N ALA A 10 16.18 -47.85 3.59
CA ALA A 10 15.00 -48.72 3.64
C ALA A 10 15.39 -50.08 3.06
N PHE A 11 15.07 -51.17 3.75
CA PHE A 11 15.40 -52.53 3.30
C PHE A 11 14.32 -53.12 2.39
N LYS A 12 14.70 -54.00 1.47
CA LYS A 12 13.75 -54.67 0.54
C LYS A 12 12.75 -55.57 1.23
N ASP A 13 13.14 -56.17 2.35
CA ASP A 13 12.27 -57.03 3.16
C ASP A 13 12.47 -56.75 4.65
N SER A 14 11.35 -56.64 5.36
CA SER A 14 11.23 -56.47 6.81
C SER A 14 11.92 -57.56 7.65
N SER A 15 12.26 -58.70 7.04
CA SER A 15 13.02 -59.80 7.66
C SER A 15 14.50 -59.47 7.90
N HIS A 16 15.04 -58.42 7.26
CA HIS A 16 16.43 -58.02 7.42
C HIS A 16 16.65 -57.26 8.73
N ASP A 17 17.45 -57.82 9.63
CA ASP A 17 17.82 -57.18 10.89
C ASP A 17 18.90 -56.10 10.68
N ALA A 18 18.54 -54.85 11.00
CA ALA A 18 19.46 -53.70 10.97
C ALA A 18 20.72 -53.92 11.84
N LYS A 19 20.63 -54.70 12.93
CA LYS A 19 21.81 -55.01 13.75
C LYS A 19 22.81 -55.90 13.00
N THR A 20 22.31 -56.91 12.30
CA THR A 20 23.14 -57.80 11.45
C THR A 20 23.75 -57.01 10.31
N PHE A 21 22.99 -56.11 9.68
CA PHE A 21 23.51 -55.21 8.64
C PHE A 21 24.68 -54.36 9.15
N VAL A 22 24.51 -53.69 10.30
CA VAL A 22 25.58 -52.85 10.90
C VAL A 22 26.78 -53.69 11.33
N SER A 23 26.57 -54.92 11.85
CA SER A 23 27.66 -55.82 12.24
C SER A 23 28.50 -56.23 11.03
N LYS A 24 27.86 -56.55 9.90
CA LYS A 24 28.55 -56.82 8.63
C LYS A 24 29.25 -55.58 8.11
N LEU A 25 28.60 -54.41 8.15
CA LEU A 25 29.22 -53.17 7.70
C LEU A 25 30.49 -52.82 8.50
N ARG A 26 30.52 -53.13 9.80
CA ARG A 26 31.69 -52.95 10.66
C ARG A 26 32.85 -53.91 10.37
N SER A 27 32.62 -55.05 9.70
CA SER A 27 33.71 -55.98 9.37
C SER A 27 34.51 -55.56 8.13
N TYR A 28 34.03 -54.59 7.34
CA TYR A 28 34.77 -54.10 6.18
C TYR A 28 35.80 -53.03 6.59
N PRO A 29 37.08 -53.17 6.20
CA PRO A 29 38.14 -52.23 6.60
C PRO A 29 38.06 -50.88 5.85
N THR A 30 37.29 -50.81 4.78
CA THR A 30 37.16 -49.64 3.89
C THR A 30 36.28 -48.53 4.46
N VAL A 31 35.43 -48.84 5.45
CA VAL A 31 34.47 -47.90 6.04
C VAL A 31 34.37 -48.05 7.55
N LYS A 32 34.35 -46.89 8.23
CA LYS A 32 34.09 -46.78 9.66
C LYS A 32 32.67 -46.28 9.91
N VAL A 33 31.89 -47.06 10.64
CA VAL A 33 30.55 -46.66 11.12
C VAL A 33 30.69 -45.75 12.34
N VAL A 34 30.36 -44.47 12.19
CA VAL A 34 30.43 -43.49 13.28
C VAL A 34 29.15 -43.52 14.11
N VAL A 35 27.99 -43.38 13.47
CA VAL A 35 26.67 -43.45 14.11
C VAL A 35 25.83 -44.50 13.42
N ALA A 36 25.08 -45.28 14.19
CA ALA A 36 24.02 -46.15 13.69
C ALA A 36 22.81 -46.05 14.63
N SER A 37 21.63 -45.73 14.08
CA SER A 37 20.39 -45.61 14.84
C SER A 37 19.20 -46.06 13.99
N ARG A 38 18.10 -46.44 14.64
CA ARG A 38 16.84 -46.80 13.97
C ARG A 38 15.90 -45.58 13.96
N PRO A 39 15.53 -45.03 12.80
CA PRO A 39 14.49 -44.00 12.72
C PRO A 39 13.15 -44.53 13.24
N ARG A 40 12.40 -43.70 13.98
CA ARG A 40 11.13 -44.10 14.60
C ARG A 40 9.96 -43.19 14.25
N HIS A 41 10.17 -41.88 14.22
CA HIS A 41 9.14 -40.88 13.99
C HIS A 41 9.76 -39.60 13.44
N VAL A 42 8.99 -38.87 12.64
CA VAL A 42 9.39 -37.56 12.08
C VAL A 42 8.66 -36.49 12.88
N VAL A 43 9.41 -35.69 13.66
CA VAL A 43 8.83 -34.68 14.54
C VAL A 43 8.37 -33.44 13.77
N VAL A 44 9.21 -32.96 12.85
CA VAL A 44 8.91 -31.84 11.95
C VAL A 44 8.96 -32.37 10.53
N GLN A 45 7.85 -32.29 9.79
CA GLN A 45 7.80 -32.84 8.43
C GLN A 45 8.35 -31.81 7.43
N PRO A 46 9.32 -32.17 6.57
CA PRO A 46 9.81 -31.27 5.54
C PRO A 46 8.72 -30.96 4.51
N THR A 47 8.51 -29.67 4.20
CA THR A 47 7.53 -29.21 3.20
C THR A 47 8.17 -28.57 1.96
N ILE A 48 9.44 -28.17 2.06
CA ILE A 48 10.15 -27.41 1.02
C ILE A 48 11.26 -28.27 0.41
N LEU A 49 12.26 -28.65 1.21
CA LEU A 49 13.42 -29.41 0.75
C LEU A 49 13.22 -30.91 0.94
N ASP A 50 13.41 -31.66 -0.14
CA ASP A 50 13.49 -33.12 -0.13
C ASP A 50 12.29 -33.82 0.55
N ALA A 51 11.11 -33.17 0.55
CA ALA A 51 9.89 -33.66 1.18
C ALA A 51 9.48 -35.04 0.65
N ASN A 52 9.42 -35.18 -0.68
CA ASN A 52 9.10 -36.43 -1.35
C ASN A 52 10.08 -37.57 -0.98
N PRO A 53 11.41 -37.44 -1.20
CA PRO A 53 12.32 -38.54 -0.87
C PRO A 53 12.35 -38.88 0.62
N LEU A 54 12.18 -37.91 1.53
CA LEU A 54 12.24 -38.17 2.98
C LEU A 54 10.94 -38.75 3.57
N LEU A 55 9.77 -38.38 3.06
CA LEU A 55 8.47 -38.76 3.64
C LEU A 55 7.77 -39.93 2.94
N THR A 56 8.16 -40.28 1.72
CA THR A 56 7.52 -41.37 0.97
C THR A 56 7.89 -42.76 1.48
N GLN A 57 9.00 -42.90 2.19
CA GLN A 57 9.53 -44.19 2.63
C GLN A 57 9.63 -44.27 4.16
N LYS A 58 9.42 -45.47 4.71
CA LYS A 58 9.75 -45.77 6.09
C LYS A 58 11.21 -46.19 6.17
N TRP A 59 12.02 -45.43 6.89
CA TRP A 59 13.45 -45.68 7.03
C TRP A 59 13.75 -46.70 8.14
N ASP A 60 14.51 -47.74 7.82
CA ASP A 60 14.86 -48.83 8.75
C ASP A 60 16.15 -48.55 9.51
N LEU A 61 17.12 -47.89 8.87
CA LEU A 61 18.45 -47.66 9.42
C LEU A 61 19.01 -46.29 9.02
N MET A 62 19.47 -45.52 10.00
CA MET A 62 20.26 -44.31 9.83
C MET A 62 21.71 -44.61 10.18
N VAL A 63 22.65 -44.37 9.26
CA VAL A 63 24.09 -44.51 9.51
C VAL A 63 24.88 -43.28 9.05
N LEU A 64 25.91 -42.94 9.81
CA LEU A 64 26.91 -41.93 9.42
C LEU A 64 28.24 -42.64 9.21
N LEU A 65 28.74 -42.62 7.97
CA LEU A 65 29.88 -43.42 7.53
C LEU A 65 31.10 -42.54 7.21
N GLN A 66 32.27 -42.98 7.64
CA GLN A 66 33.56 -42.34 7.35
C GLN A 66 34.43 -43.30 6.51
N PRO A 67 34.97 -42.86 5.36
CA PRO A 67 35.93 -43.66 4.60
C PRO A 67 37.28 -43.78 5.33
N THR A 68 37.90 -44.97 5.32
CA THR A 68 39.16 -45.26 6.06
C THR A 68 40.35 -45.68 5.20
N GLY A 69 40.20 -45.87 3.87
CA GLY A 69 41.29 -46.31 2.97
C GLY A 69 41.40 -45.53 1.65
N GLU A 70 42.50 -45.75 0.90
CA GLU A 70 42.68 -45.25 -0.47
C GLU A 70 41.64 -45.90 -1.39
N ARG A 71 40.79 -45.09 -2.01
CA ARG A 71 39.73 -45.58 -2.90
C ARG A 71 40.32 -45.95 -4.26
N THR A 72 40.12 -47.18 -4.71
CA THR A 72 40.26 -47.50 -6.12
C THR A 72 39.09 -46.87 -6.89
N PRO A 73 39.31 -46.35 -8.12
CA PRO A 73 38.27 -45.68 -8.91
C PRO A 73 37.06 -46.56 -9.28
N GLU A 74 37.08 -47.85 -8.97
CA GLU A 74 36.02 -48.82 -9.28
C GLU A 74 34.95 -48.99 -8.17
N GLN A 75 35.13 -48.40 -6.98
CA GLN A 75 34.15 -48.50 -5.88
C GLN A 75 33.20 -47.29 -5.83
N SER A 76 31.97 -47.48 -6.31
CA SER A 76 30.94 -46.42 -6.48
C SER A 76 30.13 -46.08 -5.20
N SER A 77 30.22 -46.88 -4.14
CA SER A 77 29.47 -46.70 -2.89
C SER A 77 30.35 -46.96 -1.67
N LEU A 78 30.11 -46.24 -0.56
CA LEU A 78 30.68 -46.55 0.75
C LEU A 78 30.14 -47.88 1.31
N ILE A 79 28.94 -48.27 0.89
CA ILE A 79 28.34 -49.54 1.28
C ILE A 79 28.82 -50.61 0.29
N PRO A 80 29.43 -51.71 0.75
CA PRO A 80 29.85 -52.82 -0.13
C PRO A 80 28.70 -53.36 -0.97
N PHE A 81 28.98 -53.80 -2.20
CA PHE A 81 27.98 -54.30 -3.16
C PHE A 81 27.07 -55.40 -2.57
N GLU A 82 27.64 -56.33 -1.80
CA GLU A 82 26.92 -57.40 -1.10
C GLU A 82 25.84 -56.90 -0.13
N LEU A 83 26.05 -55.72 0.46
CA LEU A 83 25.10 -55.07 1.36
C LEU A 83 24.15 -54.13 0.60
N GLN A 84 24.55 -53.65 -0.58
CA GLN A 84 23.71 -52.81 -1.42
C GLN A 84 22.47 -53.56 -1.93
N ASP A 85 22.60 -54.88 -2.19
CA ASP A 85 21.48 -55.72 -2.65
C ASP A 85 20.33 -55.82 -1.64
N VAL A 86 20.58 -55.54 -0.36
CA VAL A 86 19.56 -55.55 0.71
C VAL A 86 18.76 -54.24 0.74
N ILE A 87 19.29 -53.16 0.18
CA ILE A 87 18.72 -51.81 0.25
C ILE A 87 17.69 -51.64 -0.87
N LEU A 88 16.46 -51.26 -0.51
CA LEU A 88 15.40 -50.89 -1.44
C LEU A 88 15.57 -49.44 -1.92
N THR A 89 15.77 -48.53 -0.97
CA THR A 89 15.89 -47.10 -1.23
C THR A 89 16.88 -46.49 -0.25
N GLU A 90 17.66 -45.54 -0.74
CA GLU A 90 18.72 -44.87 -0.01
C GLU A 90 18.55 -43.35 -0.16
N TYR A 91 18.56 -42.65 0.97
CA TYR A 91 18.75 -41.20 0.99
C TYR A 91 20.12 -40.89 1.58
N ARG A 92 20.98 -40.19 0.83
CA ARG A 92 22.36 -39.89 1.23
C ARG A 92 22.70 -38.42 1.08
N ILE A 93 23.46 -37.89 2.03
CA ILE A 93 23.99 -36.51 2.02
C ILE A 93 25.47 -36.53 2.43
N LEU A 94 26.32 -35.80 1.69
CA LEU A 94 27.71 -35.60 2.06
C LEU A 94 27.87 -34.48 3.10
N THR A 95 28.58 -34.76 4.20
CA THR A 95 28.71 -33.87 5.35
C THR A 95 30.16 -33.77 5.84
N GLY A 96 30.64 -32.56 6.10
CA GLY A 96 31.93 -32.30 6.73
C GLY A 96 31.76 -32.14 8.24
N VAL A 97 32.37 -33.03 9.02
CA VAL A 97 32.32 -32.98 10.49
C VAL A 97 33.70 -32.57 11.04
N PRO A 98 33.80 -31.69 12.06
CA PRO A 98 35.07 -31.35 12.69
C PRO A 98 35.80 -32.56 13.30
N SER A 99 37.11 -32.71 13.02
CA SER A 99 37.91 -33.87 13.46
C SER A 99 37.94 -34.04 14.98
N LYS A 100 37.93 -32.94 15.75
CA LYS A 100 37.89 -32.97 17.23
C LYS A 100 36.61 -33.61 17.76
N LEU A 101 35.46 -33.33 17.14
CA LEU A 101 34.18 -33.91 17.52
C LEU A 101 34.14 -35.41 17.19
N LEU A 102 34.68 -35.81 16.04
CA LEU A 102 34.74 -37.23 15.65
C LEU A 102 35.66 -38.06 16.52
N ALA A 103 36.82 -37.52 16.92
CA ALA A 103 37.76 -38.22 17.78
C ALA A 103 37.19 -38.46 19.19
N SER A 104 36.48 -37.46 19.75
CA SER A 104 35.87 -37.52 21.08
C SER A 104 34.49 -38.20 21.11
N PHE A 105 33.86 -38.42 19.96
CA PHE A 105 32.51 -38.96 19.86
C PHE A 105 32.30 -40.32 20.57
N PRO A 106 33.18 -41.34 20.42
CA PRO A 106 32.95 -42.65 21.04
C PRO A 106 32.91 -42.59 22.58
N GLU A 107 33.82 -41.83 23.17
CA GLU A 107 33.89 -41.61 24.62
C GLU A 107 32.68 -40.81 25.11
N ARG A 108 32.33 -39.73 24.40
CA ARG A 108 31.19 -38.86 24.72
C ARG A 108 29.84 -39.57 24.60
N ASP A 109 29.64 -40.38 23.55
CA ASP A 109 28.41 -41.17 23.38
C ASP A 109 28.28 -42.26 24.46
N ALA A 110 29.39 -42.90 24.84
CA ALA A 110 29.41 -43.86 25.94
C ALA A 110 29.14 -43.20 27.29
N GLN A 111 29.68 -41.99 27.52
CA GLN A 111 29.44 -41.21 28.75
C GLN A 111 27.96 -40.78 28.85
N LEU A 112 27.41 -40.19 27.79
CA LEU A 112 26.00 -39.74 27.76
C LEU A 112 25.03 -40.90 27.98
N LYS A 113 25.32 -42.08 27.43
CA LYS A 113 24.52 -43.30 27.64
C LYS A 113 24.60 -43.87 29.07
N LYS A 114 25.66 -43.55 29.83
CA LYS A 114 25.87 -43.98 31.22
C LYS A 114 25.49 -42.91 32.25
N GLN A 115 25.28 -41.68 31.82
CA GLN A 115 24.97 -40.55 32.69
C GLN A 115 23.63 -40.76 33.39
N THR A 116 23.56 -40.39 34.66
CA THR A 116 22.34 -40.49 35.47
C THR A 116 21.23 -39.64 34.85
N THR A 117 20.07 -40.25 34.61
CA THR A 117 18.89 -39.58 34.03
C THR A 117 18.43 -38.44 34.96
N PRO A 118 18.32 -37.19 34.48
CA PRO A 118 17.74 -36.13 35.28
C PRO A 118 16.26 -36.41 35.58
N PRO A 119 15.67 -35.83 36.64
CA PRO A 119 14.23 -35.93 36.88
C PRO A 119 13.46 -35.10 35.83
N LEU A 120 12.24 -35.54 35.48
CA LEU A 120 11.33 -34.74 34.64
C LEU A 120 10.91 -33.46 35.37
N THR A 121 10.72 -32.37 34.63
CA THR A 121 10.40 -31.04 35.20
C THR A 121 8.94 -30.90 35.62
N GLY A 122 8.09 -31.87 35.29
CA GLY A 122 6.64 -31.83 35.54
C GLY A 122 5.84 -31.14 34.44
N SER A 123 6.50 -30.55 33.45
CA SER A 123 5.90 -29.81 32.34
C SER A 123 4.94 -30.66 31.50
N LEU A 124 5.26 -31.95 31.32
CA LEU A 124 4.37 -32.91 30.64
C LEU A 124 2.99 -33.09 31.30
N SER A 125 2.89 -32.91 32.61
CA SER A 125 1.62 -33.11 33.33
C SER A 125 0.65 -31.94 33.14
N LYS A 126 1.17 -30.72 32.96
CA LYS A 126 0.39 -29.50 32.71
C LYS A 126 -0.20 -29.46 31.29
N ILE A 127 0.54 -29.95 30.30
CA ILE A 127 0.20 -29.80 28.88
C ILE A 127 -0.75 -30.86 28.32
N ARG A 128 -1.02 -31.95 29.04
CA ARG A 128 -2.00 -32.96 28.61
C ARG A 128 -3.42 -32.41 28.42
N SER A 129 -3.74 -31.24 28.97
CA SER A 129 -5.01 -30.52 28.76
C SER A 129 -4.94 -29.38 27.72
N GLN A 130 -3.76 -29.03 27.19
CA GLN A 130 -3.52 -27.83 26.35
C GLN A 130 -2.63 -28.12 25.11
N SER A 131 -2.57 -29.37 24.63
CA SER A 131 -1.73 -29.72 23.47
C SER A 131 -2.23 -29.09 22.16
N LYS A 132 -1.34 -28.50 21.35
CA LYS A 132 -1.66 -27.93 20.03
C LYS A 132 -1.80 -29.03 18.95
N GLU A 133 -2.49 -28.75 17.86
CA GLU A 133 -2.86 -29.78 16.85
C GLU A 133 -1.66 -30.41 16.11
N THR A 134 -0.53 -29.71 15.96
CA THR A 134 0.62 -30.17 15.15
C THR A 134 1.97 -29.87 15.80
N SER A 135 2.98 -30.73 15.59
CA SER A 135 4.35 -30.54 16.10
C SER A 135 5.31 -29.79 15.14
N GLN A 136 4.78 -29.14 14.09
CA GLN A 136 5.60 -28.43 13.08
C GLN A 136 6.44 -27.30 13.68
N SER A 137 5.91 -26.64 14.71
CA SER A 137 6.59 -25.57 15.44
C SER A 137 7.42 -26.08 16.63
N LEU A 138 7.67 -27.39 16.76
CA LEU A 138 8.28 -28.03 17.94
C LEU A 138 7.46 -27.84 19.23
N GLU A 139 6.15 -27.99 19.12
CA GLU A 139 5.23 -28.07 20.26
C GLU A 139 4.76 -29.52 20.45
N VAL A 140 4.26 -29.82 21.64
CA VAL A 140 3.73 -31.15 21.96
C VAL A 140 2.33 -31.32 21.36
N SER A 141 2.22 -32.21 20.38
CA SER A 141 0.94 -32.57 19.76
C SER A 141 0.36 -33.87 20.33
N PRO A 142 -0.96 -34.12 20.18
CA PRO A 142 -1.57 -35.39 20.55
C PRO A 142 -0.91 -36.60 19.86
N GLU A 143 -0.51 -36.46 18.60
CA GLU A 143 0.20 -37.51 17.86
C GLU A 143 1.57 -37.83 18.49
N LEU A 144 2.33 -36.79 18.84
CA LEU A 144 3.63 -36.94 19.49
C LEU A 144 3.51 -37.53 20.89
N LEU A 145 2.48 -37.17 21.66
CA LEU A 145 2.18 -37.77 22.97
C LEU A 145 1.82 -39.26 22.84
N ALA A 146 0.97 -39.61 21.87
CA ALA A 146 0.61 -41.01 21.61
C ALA A 146 1.83 -41.81 21.13
N PHE A 147 2.72 -41.20 20.34
CA PHE A 147 4.00 -41.81 19.98
C PHE A 147 4.93 -41.99 21.19
N MET A 148 5.04 -40.99 22.06
CA MET A 148 5.84 -41.05 23.29
C MET A 148 5.37 -42.20 24.17
N ASP A 149 4.06 -42.34 24.41
CA ASP A 149 3.51 -43.40 25.25
C ASP A 149 3.76 -44.79 24.64
N ARG A 150 3.56 -44.95 23.31
CA ARG A 150 3.89 -46.20 22.60
C ARG A 150 5.38 -46.54 22.66
N LEU A 151 6.25 -45.58 22.36
CA LEU A 151 7.69 -45.81 22.33
C LEU A 151 8.25 -46.06 23.73
N THR A 152 7.69 -45.46 24.79
CA THR A 152 8.14 -45.71 26.17
C THR A 152 7.90 -47.17 26.56
N LEU A 153 6.79 -47.77 26.13
CA LEU A 153 6.50 -49.19 26.37
C LEU A 153 7.47 -50.12 25.61
N GLU A 154 7.85 -49.76 24.38
CA GLU A 154 8.77 -50.56 23.55
C GLU A 154 10.26 -50.32 23.88
N HIS A 155 10.61 -49.10 24.28
CA HIS A 155 11.99 -48.61 24.36
C HIS A 155 12.15 -47.44 25.35
N ASP A 156 12.40 -47.76 26.62
CA ASP A 156 12.72 -46.79 27.66
C ASP A 156 14.24 -46.57 27.83
N ARG A 157 14.98 -46.36 26.74
CA ARG A 157 16.42 -46.03 26.80
C ARG A 157 16.70 -44.76 25.99
N PRO A 158 17.96 -44.25 25.99
CA PRO A 158 18.25 -42.99 25.34
C PRO A 158 17.94 -42.97 23.85
N VAL A 159 17.35 -41.86 23.42
CA VAL A 159 16.97 -41.59 22.03
C VAL A 159 17.91 -40.58 21.40
N THR A 160 17.88 -40.50 20.07
CA THR A 160 18.70 -39.56 19.31
C THR A 160 17.83 -38.88 18.26
N MET A 161 17.91 -37.54 18.20
CA MET A 161 17.23 -36.71 17.23
C MET A 161 18.21 -36.32 16.12
N LEU A 162 17.83 -36.57 14.86
CA LEU A 162 18.52 -36.06 13.69
C LEU A 162 17.80 -34.78 13.25
N ASN A 163 18.53 -33.67 13.18
CA ASN A 163 18.07 -32.44 12.56
C ASN A 163 18.78 -32.27 11.22
N LEU A 164 17.99 -32.09 10.16
CA LEU A 164 18.46 -31.55 8.88
C LEU A 164 18.07 -30.07 8.86
N LEU A 165 19.05 -29.19 8.73
CA LEU A 165 18.86 -27.75 8.88
C LEU A 165 19.19 -27.04 7.58
N HIS A 166 18.28 -26.17 7.17
CA HIS A 166 18.47 -25.24 6.06
C HIS A 166 18.36 -23.82 6.60
N PHE A 167 19.31 -22.97 6.23
CA PHE A 167 19.42 -21.60 6.69
C PHE A 167 19.20 -20.66 5.50
N HIS A 168 18.25 -19.73 5.63
CA HIS A 168 18.04 -18.71 4.61
C HIS A 168 19.21 -17.71 4.58
N HIS A 169 19.74 -17.44 3.38
CA HIS A 169 20.81 -16.47 3.17
C HIS A 169 20.30 -15.01 3.24
N PRO A 170 21.14 -14.03 3.67
CA PRO A 170 22.57 -14.18 3.96
C PRO A 170 22.92 -14.67 5.38
N ASP A 171 22.12 -14.39 6.41
CA ASP A 171 22.54 -14.53 7.82
C ASP A 171 21.90 -15.68 8.62
N GLY A 172 21.02 -16.50 8.04
CA GLY A 172 20.24 -17.50 8.79
C GLY A 172 21.05 -18.51 9.61
N LYS A 173 22.32 -18.75 9.27
CA LYS A 173 23.23 -19.60 10.05
C LYS A 173 23.72 -18.93 11.34
N LYS A 174 23.98 -17.62 11.28
CA LYS A 174 24.39 -16.82 12.44
C LYS A 174 23.25 -16.72 13.46
N ASN A 175 22.03 -16.58 12.95
CA ASN A 175 20.79 -16.57 13.72
C ASN A 175 20.56 -17.86 14.51
N TYR A 176 20.65 -19.00 13.81
CA TYR A 176 20.49 -20.30 14.41
C TYR A 176 21.56 -20.58 15.47
N PHE A 177 22.77 -20.05 15.30
CA PHE A 177 23.82 -20.14 16.32
C PHE A 177 23.41 -19.45 17.62
N GLN A 178 22.75 -18.28 17.55
CA GLN A 178 22.26 -17.55 18.73
C GLN A 178 21.08 -18.27 19.41
N TYR A 179 20.12 -18.79 18.63
CA TYR A 179 19.09 -19.70 19.15
C TYR A 179 19.73 -20.91 19.86
N GLY A 180 20.78 -21.49 19.27
CA GLY A 180 21.55 -22.57 19.86
C GLY A 180 22.17 -22.21 21.22
N GLN A 181 22.70 -21.00 21.39
CA GLN A 181 23.26 -20.53 22.66
C GLN A 181 22.20 -20.43 23.76
N ALA A 182 21.02 -19.88 23.46
CA ALA A 182 19.90 -19.81 24.40
C ALA A 182 19.29 -21.21 24.70
N PHE A 183 19.29 -22.10 23.70
CA PHE A 183 18.75 -23.46 23.80
C PHE A 183 19.60 -24.40 24.66
N ILE A 184 20.93 -24.32 24.58
CA ILE A 184 21.86 -25.21 25.31
C ILE A 184 21.56 -25.34 26.81
N PRO A 185 21.38 -24.26 27.59
CA PRO A 185 21.09 -24.39 29.02
C PRO A 185 19.72 -25.03 29.30
N VAL A 186 18.70 -24.73 28.49
CA VAL A 186 17.34 -25.29 28.64
C VAL A 186 17.29 -26.77 28.30
N ALA A 187 17.96 -27.17 27.21
CA ALA A 187 18.11 -28.56 26.82
C ALA A 187 18.96 -29.34 27.85
N GLY A 188 20.04 -28.73 28.34
CA GLY A 188 20.97 -29.31 29.31
C GLY A 188 20.29 -29.72 30.63
N LYS A 189 19.36 -28.88 31.14
CA LYS A 189 18.54 -29.21 32.34
C LYS A 189 17.79 -30.54 32.22
N ARG A 190 17.43 -30.94 31.00
CA ARG A 190 16.63 -32.14 30.68
C ARG A 190 17.49 -33.24 30.04
N GLY A 191 18.81 -33.11 30.07
CA GLY A 191 19.77 -34.07 29.53
C GLY A 191 19.92 -34.04 28.01
N GLY A 192 19.38 -33.02 27.33
CA GLY A 192 19.55 -32.79 25.91
C GLY A 192 20.98 -32.36 25.58
N ASN A 193 21.68 -33.09 24.71
CA ASN A 193 23.09 -32.76 24.41
C ASN A 193 23.49 -33.06 22.95
N ALA A 194 24.08 -32.09 22.25
CA ALA A 194 24.54 -32.27 20.88
C ALA A 194 25.74 -33.25 20.83
N LYS A 195 25.62 -34.32 20.03
CA LYS A 195 26.66 -35.33 19.83
C LYS A 195 27.55 -35.00 18.65
N ILE A 196 26.94 -34.67 17.51
CA ILE A 196 27.63 -34.35 16.25
C ILE A 196 26.92 -33.15 15.61
N VAL A 197 27.70 -32.21 15.10
CA VAL A 197 27.25 -31.12 14.23
C VAL A 197 28.19 -31.09 13.02
N GLY A 198 27.65 -31.07 11.81
CA GLY A 198 28.43 -31.10 10.57
C GLY A 198 27.78 -30.29 9.46
N ASN A 199 28.59 -29.63 8.64
CA ASN A 199 28.11 -28.88 7.49
C ASN A 199 27.86 -29.82 6.32
N VAL A 200 26.76 -29.64 5.61
CA VAL A 200 26.55 -30.32 4.33
C VAL A 200 27.48 -29.70 3.29
N VAL A 201 28.19 -30.52 2.51
CA VAL A 201 29.24 -30.07 1.58
C VAL A 201 28.95 -30.51 0.14
N LYS A 202 29.41 -29.73 -0.85
CA LYS A 202 29.28 -30.10 -2.27
C LYS A 202 30.11 -31.37 -2.57
N PRO A 203 29.63 -32.30 -3.40
CA PRO A 203 30.45 -33.43 -3.85
C PRO A 203 31.57 -32.91 -4.77
N PRO A 204 32.77 -33.51 -4.78
CA PRO A 204 33.87 -33.09 -5.66
C PRO A 204 33.51 -33.26 -7.15
N ASN A 205 33.80 -32.22 -7.97
CA ASN A 205 33.46 -32.15 -9.40
C ASN A 205 34.05 -33.28 -10.27
N ASP A 206 35.15 -33.92 -9.85
CA ASP A 206 35.86 -34.96 -10.62
C ASP A 206 35.32 -36.39 -10.43
N SER A 207 34.13 -36.54 -9.83
CA SER A 207 33.55 -37.86 -9.61
C SER A 207 32.06 -37.88 -9.91
N ALA A 208 31.70 -38.35 -11.12
CA ALA A 208 30.34 -38.79 -11.45
C ALA A 208 29.80 -39.89 -10.50
N PHE A 209 30.65 -40.39 -9.60
CA PHE A 209 30.43 -41.47 -8.64
C PHE A 209 29.99 -41.00 -7.24
N LEU A 210 29.86 -39.69 -7.00
CA LEU A 210 29.44 -39.11 -5.71
C LEU A 210 28.14 -38.27 -5.80
N ASN A 211 27.23 -38.63 -6.70
CA ASN A 211 25.87 -38.05 -6.69
C ASN A 211 25.16 -38.45 -5.40
N ASP A 212 24.92 -37.49 -4.53
CA ASP A 212 24.09 -37.68 -3.35
C ASP A 212 22.60 -37.41 -3.66
N SER A 213 21.72 -37.57 -2.68
CA SER A 213 20.27 -37.54 -2.93
C SER A 213 19.71 -36.13 -3.20
N ARG A 214 20.57 -35.11 -3.37
CA ARG A 214 20.16 -33.73 -3.66
C ARG A 214 19.76 -33.49 -5.12
N GLY A 215 20.01 -34.43 -6.03
CA GLY A 215 19.61 -34.31 -7.45
C GLY A 215 20.71 -33.75 -8.34
N SER A 216 20.43 -32.67 -9.10
CA SER A 216 21.39 -32.08 -10.04
C SER A 216 22.66 -31.57 -9.33
N ILE A 217 23.84 -31.79 -9.93
CA ILE A 217 25.13 -31.30 -9.41
C ILE A 217 25.22 -29.76 -9.40
N ASP A 218 24.34 -29.12 -10.18
CA ASP A 218 24.21 -27.67 -10.31
C ASP A 218 23.10 -27.08 -9.43
N ARG A 219 22.47 -27.88 -8.54
CA ARG A 219 21.47 -27.37 -7.59
C ARG A 219 22.12 -26.26 -6.73
N PRO A 220 21.54 -25.04 -6.68
CA PRO A 220 22.13 -23.93 -5.94
C PRO A 220 22.17 -24.24 -4.44
N GLU A 221 23.18 -23.71 -3.74
CA GLU A 221 23.35 -23.95 -2.30
C GLU A 221 22.19 -23.42 -1.43
N GLN A 222 21.35 -22.56 -2.02
CA GLN A 222 20.14 -22.03 -1.42
C GLN A 222 18.99 -23.04 -1.40
N ASP A 223 19.08 -24.12 -2.19
CA ASP A 223 18.03 -25.12 -2.31
C ASP A 223 18.43 -26.46 -1.69
N TRP A 224 19.44 -26.54 -0.81
CA TRP A 224 19.84 -27.80 -0.16
C TRP A 224 19.95 -27.67 1.37
N TRP A 225 20.03 -28.79 2.08
CA TRP A 225 20.36 -28.77 3.51
C TRP A 225 21.75 -28.16 3.71
N ASN A 226 21.93 -27.28 4.71
CA ASN A 226 23.21 -26.62 5.01
C ASN A 226 23.97 -27.31 6.14
N GLU A 227 23.25 -27.88 7.12
CA GLU A 227 23.85 -28.46 8.32
C GLU A 227 23.06 -29.68 8.80
N ILE A 228 23.77 -30.63 9.39
CA ILE A 228 23.19 -31.75 10.13
C ILE A 228 23.58 -31.65 11.60
N SER A 229 22.64 -31.95 12.50
CA SER A 229 22.96 -32.16 13.91
C SER A 229 22.31 -33.41 14.47
N ILE A 230 23.05 -34.10 15.33
CA ILE A 230 22.63 -35.34 16.00
C ILE A 230 22.64 -35.06 17.50
N VAL A 231 21.45 -35.04 18.11
CA VAL A 231 21.24 -34.63 19.50
C VAL A 231 20.78 -35.81 20.36
N HIS A 232 21.36 -35.94 21.55
CA HIS A 232 21.03 -36.93 22.55
C HIS A 232 19.87 -36.48 23.43
N TYR A 233 18.97 -37.40 23.79
CA TYR A 233 18.11 -37.24 24.95
C TYR A 233 18.09 -38.54 25.78
N PRO A 234 17.95 -38.47 27.12
CA PRO A 234 17.96 -39.65 27.98
C PRO A 234 16.77 -40.61 27.75
N SER A 235 15.64 -40.10 27.26
CA SER A 235 14.46 -40.87 26.81
C SER A 235 13.54 -39.99 25.96
N ILE A 236 12.53 -40.59 25.32
CA ILE A 236 11.50 -39.84 24.59
C ILE A 236 10.65 -38.93 25.51
N ARG A 237 10.46 -39.34 26.77
CA ARG A 237 9.74 -38.51 27.77
C ARG A 237 10.50 -37.23 28.06
N HIS A 238 11.83 -37.28 28.16
CA HIS A 238 12.65 -36.09 28.39
C HIS A 238 12.64 -35.13 27.20
N PHE A 239 12.59 -35.67 25.97
CA PHE A 239 12.40 -34.85 24.78
C PHE A 239 11.04 -34.14 24.81
N CYS A 240 9.96 -34.87 25.09
CA CYS A 240 8.62 -34.27 25.16
C CYS A 240 8.48 -33.30 26.34
N ASP A 241 9.15 -33.55 27.47
CA ASP A 241 9.18 -32.64 28.64
C ASP A 241 9.96 -31.35 28.37
N MET A 242 10.92 -31.40 27.44
CA MET A 242 11.59 -30.21 26.93
C MET A 242 10.65 -29.41 26.03
N LEU A 243 9.99 -30.06 25.07
CA LEU A 243 8.98 -29.40 24.25
C LEU A 243 7.79 -28.87 25.06
N ALA A 244 7.51 -29.47 26.21
CA ALA A 244 6.46 -29.03 27.12
C ALA A 244 6.91 -27.89 28.07
N GLY A 245 8.20 -27.59 28.16
CA GLY A 245 8.69 -26.59 29.11
C GLY A 245 8.33 -25.17 28.69
N ASP A 246 7.75 -24.38 29.60
CA ASP A 246 7.48 -22.95 29.38
C ASP A 246 8.77 -22.18 29.07
N ASP A 247 9.90 -22.57 29.68
CA ASP A 247 11.23 -22.03 29.41
C ASP A 247 11.74 -22.33 27.99
N TYR A 248 11.37 -23.48 27.43
CA TYR A 248 11.68 -23.81 26.04
C TYR A 248 10.73 -23.11 25.08
N GLN A 249 9.42 -23.10 25.36
CA GLN A 249 8.44 -22.44 24.50
C GLN A 249 8.66 -20.93 24.46
N ALA A 250 9.04 -20.28 25.56
CA ALA A 250 9.43 -18.87 25.56
C ALA A 250 10.63 -18.60 24.65
N ILE A 251 11.65 -19.48 24.62
CA ILE A 251 12.80 -19.34 23.70
C ILE A 251 12.38 -19.66 22.25
N ASN A 252 11.52 -20.65 22.05
CA ASN A 252 11.00 -21.03 20.74
C ASN A 252 10.12 -19.91 20.16
N GLU A 253 9.28 -19.26 20.97
CA GLU A 253 8.48 -18.10 20.56
C GLU A 253 9.39 -16.89 20.32
N LYS A 254 10.22 -16.53 21.30
CA LYS A 254 11.12 -15.37 21.23
C LYS A 254 12.10 -15.40 20.06
N TYR A 255 12.63 -16.56 19.70
CA TYR A 255 13.69 -16.67 18.68
C TYR A 255 13.26 -17.41 17.41
N ARG A 256 12.02 -17.94 17.33
CA ARG A 256 11.57 -18.72 16.15
C ARG A 256 10.14 -18.41 15.70
N LEU A 257 9.25 -17.87 16.54
CA LEU A 257 7.85 -17.58 16.20
C LEU A 257 7.44 -16.19 16.72
N LYS A 258 7.66 -15.12 15.93
CA LYS A 258 7.23 -13.76 16.30
C LYS A 258 6.05 -13.25 15.47
N LEU A 259 5.28 -12.38 16.11
CA LEU A 259 4.16 -11.57 15.61
C LEU A 259 4.65 -10.33 14.88
N SER A 260 3.93 -9.90 13.83
CA SER A 260 4.28 -8.76 12.98
C SER A 260 3.05 -7.94 12.61
N ASN A 261 3.18 -6.61 12.49
CA ASN A 261 2.24 -5.74 11.78
C ASN A 261 2.39 -5.97 10.27
N MET A 262 1.28 -5.86 9.54
CA MET A 262 1.19 -6.38 8.19
C MET A 262 0.19 -5.63 7.31
N TYR A 263 0.25 -5.87 6.00
CA TYR A 263 -0.76 -5.43 5.03
C TYR A 263 -1.23 -6.60 4.15
N LEU A 264 -2.54 -6.62 3.87
CA LEU A 264 -3.19 -7.59 3.00
C LEU A 264 -3.18 -7.05 1.56
N PRO A 265 -2.50 -7.73 0.62
CA PRO A 265 -2.46 -7.27 -0.77
C PRO A 265 -3.84 -7.39 -1.42
N ARG A 266 -4.13 -6.52 -2.39
CA ARG A 266 -5.43 -6.45 -3.08
C ARG A 266 -5.88 -7.79 -3.67
N SER A 267 -4.93 -8.62 -4.12
CA SER A 267 -5.18 -9.96 -4.68
C SER A 267 -5.72 -10.98 -3.67
N LEU A 268 -5.65 -10.68 -2.37
CA LEU A 268 -6.10 -11.53 -1.28
C LEU A 268 -7.20 -10.88 -0.43
N ILE A 269 -7.92 -9.88 -0.96
CA ILE A 269 -8.91 -9.11 -0.19
C ILE A 269 -9.98 -9.99 0.48
N GLY A 270 -10.39 -11.11 -0.15
CA GLY A 270 -11.28 -12.12 0.43
C GLY A 270 -10.67 -13.07 1.48
N HIS A 271 -9.35 -13.15 1.60
CA HIS A 271 -8.66 -14.19 2.40
C HIS A 271 -9.02 -14.13 3.88
N LEU A 272 -8.93 -12.93 4.50
CA LEU A 272 -9.21 -12.76 5.93
C LEU A 272 -10.69 -12.95 6.25
N TYR A 273 -11.59 -12.49 5.38
CA TYR A 273 -13.03 -12.72 5.53
C TYR A 273 -13.37 -14.21 5.50
N LEU A 274 -12.83 -14.96 4.54
CA LEU A 274 -13.02 -16.40 4.45
C LEU A 274 -12.42 -17.13 5.65
N GLN A 275 -11.35 -16.61 6.23
CA GLN A 275 -10.77 -17.18 7.43
C GLN A 275 -11.66 -16.93 8.66
N LEU A 276 -12.14 -15.69 8.84
CA LEU A 276 -13.11 -15.34 9.87
C LEU A 276 -14.35 -16.24 9.77
N LEU A 277 -14.87 -16.47 8.56
CA LEU A 277 -16.01 -17.35 8.35
C LEU A 277 -15.73 -18.80 8.79
N ARG A 278 -14.49 -19.29 8.60
CA ARG A 278 -14.10 -20.65 9.00
C ARG A 278 -13.83 -20.79 10.50
N SER A 279 -13.33 -19.73 11.15
CA SER A 279 -12.99 -19.74 12.58
C SER A 279 -14.14 -19.29 13.49
N HIS A 280 -15.14 -18.60 12.94
CA HIS A 280 -16.26 -18.08 13.72
C HIS A 280 -17.16 -19.20 14.26
N HIS A 281 -17.42 -19.14 15.57
CA HIS A 281 -18.38 -19.98 16.27
C HIS A 281 -19.49 -19.11 16.88
N PRO A 282 -20.73 -19.60 17.08
CA PRO A 282 -21.81 -18.81 17.71
C PRO A 282 -21.51 -18.28 19.12
N LEU A 283 -20.49 -18.80 19.79
CA LEU A 283 -20.00 -18.34 21.10
C LEU A 283 -18.79 -17.40 20.99
N SER A 284 -18.26 -17.18 19.78
CA SER A 284 -17.19 -16.23 19.55
C SER A 284 -17.65 -14.81 19.87
N PRO A 285 -16.75 -13.94 20.34
CA PRO A 285 -17.09 -12.54 20.57
C PRO A 285 -17.55 -11.88 19.26
N PRO A 286 -18.50 -10.94 19.33
CA PRO A 286 -18.97 -10.23 18.14
C PRO A 286 -17.84 -9.41 17.52
N VAL A 287 -17.81 -9.35 16.20
CA VAL A 287 -16.88 -8.50 15.45
C VAL A 287 -17.19 -7.03 15.76
N LEU A 288 -16.21 -6.29 16.27
CA LEU A 288 -16.35 -4.87 16.56
C LEU A 288 -16.02 -4.05 15.30
N ILE A 289 -16.94 -3.22 14.84
CA ILE A 289 -16.77 -2.38 13.65
C ILE A 289 -16.71 -0.92 14.09
N LEU A 290 -15.54 -0.30 13.96
CA LEU A 290 -15.32 1.13 14.21
C LEU A 290 -15.50 1.90 12.90
N VAL A 291 -16.45 2.83 12.83
CA VAL A 291 -16.86 3.47 11.56
C VAL A 291 -16.78 4.98 11.66
N ALA A 292 -16.08 5.62 10.72
CA ALA A 292 -16.06 7.08 10.62
C ALA A 292 -17.43 7.64 10.19
N LEU A 293 -17.71 8.87 10.62
CA LEU A 293 -18.95 9.59 10.32
C LEU A 293 -18.96 10.20 8.92
N GLU A 294 -18.85 9.35 7.91
CA GLU A 294 -18.74 9.77 6.51
C GLU A 294 -19.63 8.92 5.61
N PRO A 295 -20.21 9.49 4.54
CA PRO A 295 -21.08 8.70 3.65
C PRO A 295 -20.39 7.48 3.02
N ASP A 296 -19.10 7.57 2.66
CA ASP A 296 -18.34 6.43 2.12
C ASP A 296 -18.14 5.32 3.15
N ALA A 297 -17.68 5.66 4.36
CA ALA A 297 -17.52 4.70 5.47
C ALA A 297 -18.85 4.07 5.90
N LEU A 298 -19.95 4.83 5.89
CA LEU A 298 -21.32 4.33 6.11
C LEU A 298 -21.74 3.31 5.05
N CYS A 299 -21.50 3.60 3.77
CA CYS A 299 -21.80 2.68 2.68
C CYS A 299 -20.97 1.40 2.80
N ALA A 300 -19.67 1.51 3.08
CA ALA A 300 -18.79 0.39 3.35
C ALA A 300 -19.26 -0.46 4.55
N CYS A 301 -19.66 0.20 5.65
CA CYS A 301 -20.21 -0.46 6.83
C CYS A 301 -21.50 -1.22 6.51
N ARG A 302 -22.41 -0.63 5.73
CA ARG A 302 -23.63 -1.31 5.28
C ARG A 302 -23.33 -2.52 4.40
N ILE A 303 -22.33 -2.43 3.51
CA ILE A 303 -21.89 -3.57 2.71
C ILE A 303 -21.37 -4.70 3.61
N LEU A 304 -20.39 -4.40 4.48
CA LEU A 304 -19.78 -5.39 5.37
C LEU A 304 -20.81 -6.02 6.33
N THR A 305 -21.66 -5.21 6.95
CA THR A 305 -22.69 -5.71 7.87
C THR A 305 -23.74 -6.57 7.16
N THR A 306 -24.03 -6.31 5.89
CA THR A 306 -24.89 -7.18 5.07
C THR A 306 -24.23 -8.54 4.82
N LEU A 307 -22.92 -8.57 4.55
CA LEU A 307 -22.16 -9.82 4.40
C LEU A 307 -22.13 -10.62 5.71
N LEU A 308 -21.79 -9.97 6.83
CA LEU A 308 -21.75 -10.61 8.15
C LEU A 308 -23.12 -11.16 8.58
N LYS A 309 -24.21 -10.42 8.31
CA LYS A 309 -25.58 -10.88 8.59
C LYS A 309 -25.95 -12.09 7.75
N ARG A 310 -25.57 -12.13 6.47
CA ARG A 310 -25.79 -13.29 5.59
C ARG A 310 -25.09 -14.55 6.12
N ASP A 311 -23.95 -14.39 6.78
CA ASP A 311 -23.16 -15.48 7.37
C ASP A 311 -23.46 -15.76 8.85
N TYR A 312 -24.47 -15.12 9.44
CA TYR A 312 -24.80 -15.25 10.86
C TYR A 312 -23.64 -14.92 11.81
N ILE A 313 -22.77 -13.97 11.41
CA ILE A 313 -21.68 -13.47 12.24
C ILE A 313 -22.19 -12.31 13.10
N ALA A 314 -22.11 -12.48 14.42
CA ALA A 314 -22.48 -11.43 15.36
C ALA A 314 -21.51 -10.24 15.25
N HIS A 315 -22.03 -9.02 15.23
CA HIS A 315 -21.22 -7.81 15.09
C HIS A 315 -21.80 -6.66 15.89
N LYS A 316 -20.94 -5.75 16.33
CA LYS A 316 -21.28 -4.51 17.01
C LYS A 316 -20.69 -3.34 16.21
N ILE A 317 -21.53 -2.36 15.86
CA ILE A 317 -21.09 -1.16 15.15
C ILE A 317 -20.91 -0.04 16.16
N GLN A 318 -19.74 0.57 16.18
CA GLN A 318 -19.41 1.75 16.97
C GLN A 318 -19.08 2.91 16.03
N PRO A 319 -19.96 3.93 15.92
CA PRO A 319 -19.62 5.16 15.21
C PRO A 319 -18.52 5.92 15.95
N ILE A 320 -17.55 6.45 15.21
CA ILE A 320 -16.41 7.22 15.74
C ILE A 320 -16.39 8.60 15.12
N ALA A 321 -16.50 9.64 15.94
CA ALA A 321 -16.54 11.04 15.47
C ALA A 321 -15.15 11.65 15.20
N GLY A 322 -14.11 11.18 15.91
CA GLY A 322 -12.75 11.71 15.84
C GLY A 322 -11.77 10.86 16.64
N TYR A 323 -10.51 11.29 16.74
CA TYR A 323 -9.45 10.53 17.39
C TYR A 323 -9.65 10.34 18.91
N GLY A 324 -10.27 11.31 19.60
CA GLY A 324 -10.61 11.19 21.01
C GLY A 324 -11.70 10.16 21.28
N ASP A 325 -12.66 10.02 20.36
CA ASP A 325 -13.67 8.96 20.41
C ASP A 325 -13.06 7.59 20.07
N LEU A 326 -12.10 7.55 19.14
CA LEU A 326 -11.31 6.35 18.83
C LEU A 326 -10.52 5.86 20.05
N ALA A 327 -9.80 6.76 20.73
CA ALA A 327 -9.05 6.43 21.93
C ALA A 327 -9.95 5.91 23.06
N ARG A 328 -11.14 6.51 23.23
CA ARG A 328 -12.16 6.02 24.17
C ARG A 328 -12.67 4.63 23.78
N ALA A 329 -12.93 4.38 22.50
CA ALA A 329 -13.31 3.05 22.02
C ALA A 329 -12.18 2.02 22.25
N GLY A 330 -10.92 2.44 22.12
CA GLY A 330 -9.75 1.65 22.52
C GLY A 330 -9.84 1.20 23.97
N GLU A 331 -10.03 2.15 24.89
CA GLU A 331 -10.09 1.90 26.34
C GLU A 331 -11.34 1.09 26.75
N GLU A 332 -12.52 1.44 26.25
CA GLU A 332 -13.80 0.89 26.73
C GLU A 332 -14.20 -0.41 26.01
N LEU A 333 -13.77 -0.61 24.76
CA LEU A 333 -14.23 -1.73 23.92
C LEU A 333 -13.11 -2.66 23.50
N VAL A 334 -11.92 -2.16 23.14
CA VAL A 334 -10.83 -2.98 22.61
C VAL A 334 -10.00 -3.59 23.74
N ARG A 335 -9.64 -2.79 24.76
CA ARG A 335 -8.88 -3.26 25.91
C ARG A 335 -9.53 -4.47 26.60
N PRO A 336 -10.85 -4.50 26.89
CA PRO A 336 -11.50 -5.68 27.49
C PRO A 336 -11.53 -6.92 26.59
N MET A 337 -11.28 -6.78 25.28
CA MET A 337 -11.20 -7.94 24.37
C MET A 337 -9.85 -8.65 24.47
N ARG A 338 -8.81 -7.99 24.99
CA ARG A 338 -7.45 -8.52 25.05
C ARG A 338 -7.38 -9.73 25.98
N THR A 339 -6.68 -10.77 25.56
CA THR A 339 -6.42 -11.96 26.37
C THR A 339 -5.63 -11.67 27.64
N THR A 340 -4.75 -10.67 27.60
CA THR A 340 -3.99 -10.17 28.76
C THR A 340 -4.91 -9.56 29.82
N ASP A 341 -5.94 -8.84 29.40
CA ASP A 341 -6.96 -8.23 30.26
C ASP A 341 -8.15 -9.19 30.59
N GLY A 342 -7.99 -10.50 30.33
CA GLY A 342 -8.99 -11.55 30.64
C GLY A 342 -10.08 -11.77 29.58
N GLY A 343 -9.95 -11.15 28.41
CA GLY A 343 -10.81 -11.34 27.24
C GLY A 343 -10.48 -12.60 26.42
N SER A 344 -11.29 -12.90 25.40
CA SER A 344 -11.11 -14.06 24.52
C SER A 344 -10.36 -13.75 23.21
N GLY A 345 -9.81 -12.54 23.06
CA GLY A 345 -9.38 -12.00 21.77
C GLY A 345 -10.57 -11.61 20.89
N GLY A 346 -10.32 -11.32 19.61
CA GLY A 346 -11.38 -11.03 18.65
C GLY A 346 -10.91 -10.24 17.43
N VAL A 347 -11.88 -9.79 16.62
CA VAL A 347 -11.61 -9.00 15.41
C VAL A 347 -12.23 -7.62 15.53
N VAL A 348 -11.43 -6.60 15.29
CA VAL A 348 -11.82 -5.19 15.22
C VAL A 348 -11.64 -4.70 13.79
N VAL A 349 -12.68 -4.17 13.16
CA VAL A 349 -12.63 -3.66 11.78
C VAL A 349 -12.80 -2.14 11.80
N CYS A 350 -11.78 -1.41 11.36
CA CYS A 350 -11.77 0.05 11.25
C CYS A 350 -12.11 0.45 9.81
N LEU A 351 -13.25 1.13 9.62
CA LEU A 351 -13.73 1.63 8.33
C LEU A 351 -13.61 3.16 8.29
N GLY A 352 -12.60 3.63 7.55
CA GLY A 352 -12.29 5.05 7.40
C GLY A 352 -11.71 5.65 8.67
N VAL A 353 -11.01 4.85 9.46
CA VAL A 353 -10.41 5.24 10.74
C VAL A 353 -9.02 4.61 10.83
N GLY A 354 -8.03 5.39 11.30
CA GLY A 354 -6.74 4.85 11.74
C GLY A 354 -5.61 4.87 10.71
N GLY A 355 -5.84 5.33 9.48
CA GLY A 355 -4.78 5.28 8.46
C GLY A 355 -3.57 6.19 8.73
N LEU A 356 -3.78 7.29 9.47
CA LEU A 356 -2.78 8.35 9.68
C LEU A 356 -2.09 8.32 11.05
N VAL A 357 -2.56 7.49 11.98
CA VAL A 357 -2.12 7.45 13.38
C VAL A 357 -1.64 6.06 13.74
N ASP A 358 -0.82 5.93 14.78
CA ASP A 358 -0.42 4.61 15.27
C ASP A 358 -1.60 3.93 15.95
N MET A 359 -2.04 2.82 15.37
CA MET A 359 -3.20 2.08 15.87
C MET A 359 -2.88 1.25 17.12
N SER A 360 -1.61 0.90 17.34
CA SER A 360 -1.19 0.15 18.51
C SER A 360 -1.34 0.98 19.79
N GLU A 361 -0.88 2.23 19.73
CA GLU A 361 -0.95 3.20 20.83
C GLU A 361 -2.40 3.64 21.09
N ILE A 362 -3.11 4.08 20.04
CA ILE A 362 -4.44 4.68 20.21
C ILE A 362 -5.50 3.68 20.67
N LEU A 363 -5.38 2.41 20.29
CA LEU A 363 -6.27 1.34 20.72
C LEU A 363 -5.80 0.61 21.98
N ARG A 364 -4.69 1.04 22.60
CA ARG A 364 -4.12 0.44 23.83
C ARG A 364 -3.89 -1.07 23.69
N LEU A 365 -3.37 -1.48 22.53
CA LEU A 365 -3.13 -2.89 22.23
C LEU A 365 -1.87 -3.42 22.95
N THR A 366 -0.97 -2.53 23.36
CA THR A 366 0.22 -2.80 24.17
C THR A 366 0.03 -2.27 25.61
N SER A 367 0.54 -3.01 26.59
CA SER A 367 0.59 -2.61 28.01
C SER A 367 2.04 -2.24 28.37
N GLU A 368 2.26 -1.09 29.02
CA GLU A 368 3.61 -0.66 29.48
C GLU A 368 4.19 -1.58 30.57
N GLU A 369 3.36 -2.41 31.21
CA GLU A 369 3.72 -3.28 32.34
C GLU A 369 4.01 -4.74 31.94
N ASP A 370 3.67 -5.16 30.72
CA ASP A 370 3.88 -6.54 30.25
C ASP A 370 5.16 -6.66 29.42
N GLU A 371 6.15 -7.41 29.92
CA GLU A 371 7.42 -7.71 29.19
C GLU A 371 7.21 -8.56 27.92
N SER A 372 6.00 -9.09 27.71
CA SER A 372 5.56 -9.79 26.50
C SER A 372 4.54 -8.92 25.76
N GLU A 373 4.99 -8.27 24.69
CA GLU A 373 4.20 -7.40 23.79
C GLU A 373 3.19 -8.18 22.92
N GLU A 374 2.40 -9.04 23.55
CA GLU A 374 1.30 -9.69 22.86
C GLU A 374 0.15 -8.69 22.74
N MET A 375 -0.33 -8.45 21.51
CA MET A 375 -1.49 -7.60 21.18
C MET A 375 -2.82 -8.20 21.70
N GLY A 376 -2.76 -9.03 22.74
CA GLY A 376 -3.90 -9.61 23.44
C GLY A 376 -4.80 -10.49 22.58
N GLY A 377 -4.29 -11.12 21.52
CA GLY A 377 -5.12 -11.93 20.61
C GLY A 377 -6.19 -11.13 19.84
N VAL A 378 -6.07 -9.80 19.78
CA VAL A 378 -6.98 -8.92 19.03
C VAL A 378 -6.38 -8.63 17.66
N GLU A 379 -7.14 -8.92 16.61
CA GLU A 379 -6.77 -8.65 15.22
C GLU A 379 -7.51 -7.39 14.74
N VAL A 380 -6.78 -6.38 14.28
CA VAL A 380 -7.32 -5.09 13.85
C VAL A 380 -7.18 -4.95 12.34
N TRP A 381 -8.30 -4.91 11.62
CA TRP A 381 -8.34 -4.68 10.17
C TRP A 381 -8.53 -3.19 9.89
N VAL A 382 -7.58 -2.55 9.24
CA VAL A 382 -7.64 -1.13 8.90
C VAL A 382 -7.94 -0.97 7.41
N ILE A 383 -9.12 -0.42 7.10
CA ILE A 383 -9.52 -0.05 5.74
C ILE A 383 -9.79 1.46 5.72
N ASP A 384 -8.83 2.23 5.19
CA ASP A 384 -8.89 3.68 5.17
C ASP A 384 -8.41 4.23 3.81
N ALA A 385 -9.12 5.22 3.30
CA ALA A 385 -8.76 5.94 2.09
C ALA A 385 -7.74 7.05 2.35
N ARG A 386 -7.46 7.42 3.60
CA ARG A 386 -6.54 8.54 3.89
C ARG A 386 -5.07 8.16 3.71
N ARG A 387 -4.28 9.10 3.19
CA ARG A 387 -2.83 9.00 2.97
C ARG A 387 -2.13 10.23 3.53
N PRO A 388 -0.85 10.14 3.94
CA PRO A 388 0.02 8.96 3.91
C PRO A 388 -0.33 7.92 4.99
N TRP A 389 -0.16 6.63 4.70
CA TRP A 389 -0.23 5.58 5.73
C TRP A 389 0.80 5.83 6.83
N ASN A 390 0.41 5.59 8.08
CA ASN A 390 1.38 5.43 9.17
C ASN A 390 2.19 4.14 8.92
N LEU A 391 3.50 4.30 8.72
CA LEU A 391 4.39 3.18 8.37
C LEU A 391 4.55 2.17 9.52
N VAL A 392 4.28 2.54 10.77
CA VAL A 392 4.29 1.61 11.91
C VAL A 392 3.13 0.62 11.81
N ASN A 393 1.96 1.06 11.36
CA ASN A 393 0.81 0.16 11.13
C ASN A 393 1.07 -0.83 9.98
N VAL A 394 1.82 -0.40 8.96
CA VAL A 394 2.06 -1.19 7.74
C VAL A 394 3.27 -2.11 7.88
N PHE A 395 4.37 -1.59 8.42
CA PHE A 395 5.68 -2.25 8.49
C PHE A 395 6.19 -2.45 9.93
N GLY A 396 5.69 -1.71 10.91
CA GLY A 396 6.20 -1.63 12.29
C GLY A 396 5.87 -2.80 13.19
N GLY A 397 5.96 -4.02 12.69
CA GLY A 397 5.78 -5.25 13.46
C GLY A 397 6.93 -5.57 14.42
N HIS A 398 7.55 -4.55 15.01
CA HIS A 398 8.69 -4.69 15.91
C HIS A 398 8.61 -3.56 16.96
N PRO A 399 8.79 -3.85 18.27
CA PRO A 399 8.80 -2.82 19.29
C PRO A 399 9.97 -1.86 19.25
N ASP A 400 9.62 -0.60 19.43
CA ASP A 400 10.47 0.49 19.87
C ASP A 400 10.53 0.48 21.41
N HIS A 401 11.51 -0.19 22.03
CA HIS A 401 11.96 0.06 23.41
C HIS A 401 13.26 -0.70 23.74
N PHE A 402 14.42 -0.15 23.34
CA PHE A 402 15.71 -0.47 23.99
C PHE A 402 16.57 0.79 24.11
N ARG A 403 16.19 1.67 25.06
CA ARG A 403 17.00 2.83 25.47
C ARG A 403 18.00 2.55 26.59
N ASP A 404 18.15 1.31 27.05
CA ASP A 404 19.17 0.96 28.06
C ASP A 404 20.28 0.07 27.50
N ARG A 405 21.50 0.58 27.62
CA ARG A 405 22.59 0.37 26.66
C ARG A 405 23.66 -0.64 27.08
N GLU A 406 23.36 -1.51 28.04
CA GLU A 406 24.38 -2.38 28.64
C GLU A 406 24.21 -3.88 28.35
N ALA A 407 23.20 -4.31 27.57
CA ALA A 407 22.93 -5.74 27.30
C ALA A 407 22.97 -6.17 25.81
N LEU A 408 23.59 -5.39 24.91
CA LEU A 408 23.41 -5.52 23.45
C LEU A 408 24.56 -6.17 22.65
N ALA A 409 25.31 -7.11 23.25
CA ALA A 409 26.30 -7.89 22.50
C ALA A 409 25.76 -9.21 21.90
N GLU A 410 24.56 -9.67 22.28
CA GLU A 410 24.11 -11.05 22.00
C GLU A 410 22.59 -11.19 21.70
N MET A 411 22.05 -10.53 20.66
CA MET A 411 20.69 -10.87 20.15
C MET A 411 20.53 -10.70 18.63
N ASP A 412 19.67 -11.53 18.04
CA ASP A 412 19.51 -11.78 16.61
C ASP A 412 18.24 -11.12 16.03
N LEU A 413 18.43 -10.18 15.09
CA LEU A 413 17.42 -9.33 14.47
C LEU A 413 16.76 -9.94 13.22
N ASN A 414 17.24 -11.10 12.73
CA ASN A 414 16.75 -11.68 11.46
C ASN A 414 15.77 -12.85 11.68
N ALA A 415 15.75 -13.49 12.86
CA ALA A 415 14.69 -14.44 13.23
C ALA A 415 13.33 -13.77 13.53
N LEU A 416 13.34 -12.45 13.66
CA LEU A 416 12.22 -11.54 13.88
C LEU A 416 11.25 -11.41 12.69
N ARG A 417 11.64 -11.84 11.48
CA ARG A 417 10.99 -11.44 10.22
C ARG A 417 9.88 -12.36 9.70
N LYS A 418 9.62 -13.50 10.32
CA LYS A 418 8.73 -14.52 9.73
C LYS A 418 7.67 -14.98 10.73
N GLY A 419 6.64 -14.15 10.89
CA GLY A 419 5.31 -14.66 11.19
C GLY A 419 4.89 -15.66 10.10
N ARG A 420 4.13 -16.70 10.47
CA ARG A 420 3.65 -17.73 9.53
C ARG A 420 2.86 -17.07 8.40
N GLY A 421 3.44 -16.97 7.21
CA GLY A 421 2.77 -16.45 6.03
C GLY A 421 2.91 -14.93 5.79
N VAL A 422 3.94 -14.30 6.33
CA VAL A 422 4.21 -12.86 6.17
C VAL A 422 5.59 -12.66 5.53
N ASP A 423 5.69 -11.81 4.51
CA ASP A 423 6.95 -11.41 3.88
C ASP A 423 7.06 -9.89 3.77
N LYS A 424 8.01 -9.28 4.50
CA LYS A 424 8.19 -7.81 4.56
C LYS A 424 6.87 -7.05 4.81
N GLY A 425 6.10 -7.52 5.80
CA GLY A 425 4.77 -7.00 6.13
C GLY A 425 3.65 -7.47 5.20
N CYS A 426 3.91 -8.06 4.03
CA CYS A 426 2.87 -8.54 3.12
C CYS A 426 2.30 -9.89 3.56
N LEU A 427 0.98 -10.02 3.67
CA LEU A 427 0.32 -11.30 3.91
C LEU A 427 0.33 -12.17 2.66
N ASN A 428 0.56 -13.47 2.84
CA ASN A 428 0.38 -14.48 1.80
C ASN A 428 -0.76 -15.46 2.13
N LYS A 429 -1.12 -16.31 1.17
CA LYS A 429 -2.21 -17.31 1.30
C LYS A 429 -2.02 -18.32 2.45
N SER A 430 -0.80 -18.47 2.97
CA SER A 430 -0.49 -19.38 4.07
C SER A 430 -0.68 -18.75 5.45
N TYR A 431 -0.95 -17.44 5.50
CA TYR A 431 -1.27 -16.72 6.73
C TYR A 431 -2.53 -17.29 7.38
N LYS A 432 -2.47 -17.42 8.71
CA LYS A 432 -3.61 -17.78 9.54
C LYS A 432 -3.77 -16.75 10.67
N SER A 433 -4.86 -15.99 10.65
CA SER A 433 -5.44 -15.23 11.78
C SER A 433 -5.51 -16.05 13.07
N GLY A 434 -5.29 -15.38 14.21
CA GLY A 434 -5.45 -15.93 15.55
C GLY A 434 -4.40 -15.51 16.58
N SER A 435 -3.30 -14.90 16.15
CA SER A 435 -2.23 -14.41 17.04
C SER A 435 -2.40 -12.93 17.41
N GLY A 436 -3.41 -12.23 16.88
CA GLY A 436 -3.57 -10.78 16.99
C GLY A 436 -2.61 -10.01 16.07
N GLY A 437 -2.80 -8.69 15.97
CA GLY A 437 -1.97 -7.79 15.16
C GLY A 437 -2.78 -6.81 14.31
N ILE A 438 -2.10 -5.79 13.77
CA ILE A 438 -2.69 -4.78 12.89
C ILE A 438 -2.48 -5.22 11.43
N ILE A 439 -3.57 -5.28 10.67
CA ILE A 439 -3.58 -5.64 9.26
C ILE A 439 -4.22 -4.52 8.44
N VAL A 440 -3.42 -3.85 7.63
CA VAL A 440 -3.89 -2.81 6.70
C VAL A 440 -4.35 -3.44 5.39
N PHE A 441 -5.55 -3.10 4.91
CA PHE A 441 -6.01 -3.56 3.60
C PHE A 441 -5.45 -2.66 2.51
N ASP A 442 -4.64 -3.23 1.63
CA ASP A 442 -4.05 -2.50 0.52
C ASP A 442 -5.05 -2.34 -0.63
N ASP A 443 -5.23 -1.10 -1.08
CA ASP A 443 -5.99 -0.75 -2.28
C ASP A 443 -5.12 -0.77 -3.55
N GLY A 444 -3.82 -1.00 -3.39
CA GLY A 444 -2.78 -1.05 -4.42
C GLY A 444 -1.65 -0.05 -4.17
N ASP A 445 -1.87 0.97 -3.33
CA ASP A 445 -0.89 2.03 -3.07
C ASP A 445 0.37 1.51 -2.39
N ILE A 446 0.25 0.53 -1.49
CA ILE A 446 1.39 0.02 -0.72
C ILE A 446 2.35 -0.75 -1.67
N GLU A 447 1.81 -1.62 -2.51
CA GLU A 447 2.61 -2.38 -3.49
C GLU A 447 3.20 -1.48 -4.59
N GLU A 448 2.44 -0.52 -5.10
CA GLU A 448 2.84 0.32 -6.24
C GLU A 448 3.74 1.51 -5.84
N GLU A 449 3.45 2.20 -4.73
CA GLU A 449 4.10 3.47 -4.38
C GLU A 449 5.12 3.36 -3.25
N LEU A 450 4.92 2.51 -2.23
CA LEU A 450 5.70 2.54 -0.96
C LEU A 450 6.98 1.69 -0.96
N THR A 451 7.49 1.26 -2.12
CA THR A 451 8.67 0.39 -2.18
C THR A 451 9.92 1.04 -1.59
N LYS A 452 10.13 2.34 -1.81
CA LYS A 452 11.30 3.09 -1.30
C LYS A 452 11.22 3.31 0.21
N GLU A 453 10.04 3.68 0.68
CA GLU A 453 9.74 3.93 2.09
C GLU A 453 9.84 2.63 2.88
N ARG A 454 9.32 1.52 2.34
CA ARG A 454 9.48 0.18 2.91
C ARG A 454 10.95 -0.19 3.07
N ASP A 455 11.73 -0.06 2.01
CA ASP A 455 13.15 -0.44 2.03
C ASP A 455 13.95 0.49 2.98
N ALA A 456 13.58 1.77 3.08
CA ALA A 456 14.17 2.70 4.05
C ALA A 456 13.77 2.40 5.50
N TYR A 457 12.51 2.02 5.74
CA TYR A 457 12.01 1.63 7.06
C TYR A 457 12.77 0.42 7.59
N TYR A 458 12.81 -0.66 6.80
CA TYR A 458 13.55 -1.87 7.19
C TYR A 458 15.06 -1.62 7.30
N ALA A 459 15.64 -0.77 6.45
CA ALA A 459 17.06 -0.44 6.56
C ALA A 459 17.40 0.31 7.85
N LEU A 460 16.51 1.19 8.35
CA LEU A 460 16.71 1.89 9.62
C LEU A 460 16.56 0.95 10.82
N GLU A 461 15.57 0.08 10.77
CA GLU A 461 15.35 -0.95 11.78
C GLU A 461 16.51 -1.96 11.85
N GLU A 462 17.15 -2.25 10.71
CA GLU A 462 18.36 -3.09 10.62
C GLU A 462 19.64 -2.44 11.16
N MET A 463 19.67 -1.11 11.30
CA MET A 463 20.90 -0.39 11.63
C MET A 463 21.25 -0.50 13.12
N PRO A 464 22.52 -0.83 13.47
CA PRO A 464 22.97 -0.72 14.85
C PRO A 464 22.86 0.72 15.36
N GLU A 465 22.46 0.91 16.61
CA GLU A 465 22.46 2.22 17.24
C GLU A 465 23.90 2.76 17.34
N VAL A 466 24.16 3.82 16.59
CA VAL A 466 25.40 4.59 16.64
C VAL A 466 25.07 5.90 17.35
N ASP A 467 25.71 6.18 18.49
CA ASP A 467 25.57 7.50 19.10
C ASP A 467 26.08 8.56 18.14
N ASP A 468 25.21 9.55 17.95
CA ASP A 468 25.62 10.88 17.53
C ASP A 468 26.17 11.57 18.78
N ASP A 469 27.35 11.13 19.24
CA ASP A 469 28.17 11.95 20.12
C ASP A 469 28.40 13.24 19.31
N GLY A 470 27.77 14.34 19.74
CA GLY A 470 27.66 15.63 19.01
C GLY A 470 28.98 16.35 18.74
N ASP A 471 30.08 15.62 18.57
CA ASP A 471 31.29 16.09 17.96
C ASP A 471 30.97 16.43 16.50
N ASN A 472 30.86 17.73 16.24
CA ASN A 472 30.96 18.32 14.91
C ASN A 472 32.18 17.72 14.19
N LEU A 473 31.96 16.67 13.40
CA LEU A 473 32.96 16.08 12.49
C LEU A 473 33.01 16.85 11.16
N GLU A 474 32.66 18.13 11.18
CA GLU A 474 33.00 19.13 10.17
C GLU A 474 34.19 19.94 10.71
N ASP A 475 35.38 19.33 10.67
CA ASP A 475 36.73 19.93 10.63
C ASP A 475 37.74 19.06 11.39
N SER A 476 38.40 18.14 10.68
CA SER A 476 39.77 17.70 11.03
C SER A 476 40.41 16.95 9.85
N GLU A 477 40.65 17.66 8.75
CA GLU A 477 41.67 17.27 7.76
C GLU A 477 43.04 17.72 8.27
N SER A 478 43.57 17.04 9.29
CA SER A 478 44.97 17.20 9.69
C SER A 478 45.42 16.05 10.59
N GLU A 479 46.33 15.21 10.08
CA GLU A 479 47.49 14.63 10.77
C GLU A 479 48.21 13.73 9.74
N ASN A 480 49.26 14.23 9.10
CA ASN A 480 50.66 14.12 9.52
C ASN A 480 51.10 12.67 9.80
N ASP A 481 51.70 12.05 8.79
CA ASP A 481 52.79 11.09 9.00
C ASP A 481 54.01 11.62 8.26
N ASP A 482 55.08 11.86 9.01
CA ASP A 482 56.27 12.60 8.62
C ASP A 482 57.48 11.68 8.78
N SER A 483 58.12 11.28 7.66
CA SER A 483 59.54 10.89 7.66
C SER A 483 60.16 10.91 6.26
N LEU A 484 60.77 12.07 5.93
CA LEU A 484 62.09 12.28 5.33
C LEU A 484 62.55 11.40 4.13
N GLU A 485 62.63 11.99 2.93
CA GLU A 485 63.88 12.49 2.31
C GLU A 485 63.70 12.87 0.82
N GLY A 486 64.15 14.08 0.46
CA GLY A 486 64.89 14.32 -0.79
C GLY A 486 64.14 14.75 -2.07
N GLY A 487 64.19 16.06 -2.38
CA GLY A 487 64.67 16.48 -3.71
C GLY A 487 63.77 17.28 -4.66
N SER A 488 63.92 18.60 -4.58
CA SER A 488 63.96 19.55 -5.71
C SER A 488 62.67 20.07 -6.39
N LYS A 489 62.35 21.30 -5.99
CA LYS A 489 61.64 22.39 -6.69
C LYS A 489 61.73 22.38 -8.23
N LYS A 490 60.60 22.63 -8.88
CA LYS A 490 60.49 23.67 -9.92
C LYS A 490 59.07 24.22 -10.06
N ARG A 491 58.95 25.51 -9.72
CA ARG A 491 57.81 26.41 -10.00
C ARG A 491 57.53 26.46 -11.50
N LYS A 492 56.25 26.45 -11.87
CA LYS A 492 55.69 27.37 -12.89
C LYS A 492 54.20 27.59 -12.61
N SER A 493 53.78 28.80 -12.92
CA SER A 493 52.68 29.55 -12.33
C SER A 493 51.55 29.81 -13.34
N TRP A 494 50.39 30.20 -12.79
CA TRP A 494 49.25 30.94 -13.40
C TRP A 494 48.27 30.09 -14.22
N SER A 495 46.94 30.30 -14.21
CA SER A 495 46.02 31.22 -13.51
C SER A 495 44.60 30.93 -14.00
N GLY A 496 43.56 31.14 -13.17
CA GLY A 496 42.30 31.72 -13.63
C GLY A 496 41.04 30.84 -13.66
N ARG A 497 40.15 31.13 -12.69
CA ARG A 497 38.66 31.22 -12.75
C ARG A 497 37.88 29.95 -13.14
N GLU A 498 37.21 29.35 -12.15
CA GLU A 498 35.77 29.52 -11.84
C GLU A 498 34.88 28.79 -12.85
N LEU A 499 34.32 27.64 -12.42
CA LEU A 499 32.88 27.40 -12.26
C LEU A 499 32.67 25.90 -12.01
N GLU A 500 32.10 25.61 -10.85
CA GLU A 500 31.66 24.29 -10.40
C GLU A 500 30.30 23.98 -11.05
N ASP A 501 30.23 22.87 -11.78
CA ASP A 501 28.99 22.13 -12.01
C ASP A 501 29.37 20.69 -12.34
N SER A 502 29.00 19.73 -11.49
CA SER A 502 29.15 18.29 -11.76
C SER A 502 28.16 17.49 -10.91
N ASP A 503 26.97 17.29 -11.49
CA ASP A 503 26.21 16.06 -11.36
C ASP A 503 27.01 14.92 -12.02
N GLU A 504 27.43 13.88 -11.29
CA GLU A 504 27.77 12.59 -11.91
C GLU A 504 27.26 11.41 -11.08
N GLU A 505 26.33 10.69 -11.69
CA GLU A 505 25.91 9.33 -11.39
C GLU A 505 26.97 8.31 -11.87
N GLU A 506 27.02 7.20 -11.12
CA GLU A 506 27.44 5.85 -11.50
C GLU A 506 28.90 5.55 -11.92
N ASP A 507 29.49 4.67 -11.11
CA ASP A 507 30.75 3.96 -11.30
C ASP A 507 30.74 3.08 -12.58
N GLU A 508 31.22 3.62 -13.71
CA GLU A 508 31.78 2.81 -14.79
C GLU A 508 33.30 3.00 -14.92
N ARG A 509 34.01 1.86 -14.94
CA ARG A 509 35.48 1.77 -15.06
C ARG A 509 36.01 2.53 -16.29
N PRO A 510 37.10 3.31 -16.18
CA PRO A 510 37.54 4.16 -17.28
C PRO A 510 38.26 3.36 -18.39
N ARG A 511 37.71 3.42 -19.60
CA ARG A 511 38.36 2.98 -20.85
C ARG A 511 39.26 4.09 -21.40
N GLN A 512 40.55 3.81 -21.50
CA GLN A 512 41.53 4.68 -22.17
C GLN A 512 41.20 4.86 -23.67
N ARG A 513 40.91 6.09 -24.08
CA ARG A 513 40.86 6.52 -25.49
C ARG A 513 42.26 6.85 -25.99
N ARG A 514 42.70 6.24 -27.09
CA ARG A 514 43.65 6.86 -28.04
C ARG A 514 42.91 7.19 -29.32
N ARG A 515 43.04 8.45 -29.75
CA ARG A 515 42.40 9.04 -30.91
C ARG A 515 43.13 8.71 -32.22
N SER A 516 42.30 8.59 -33.26
CA SER A 516 42.46 9.03 -34.66
C SER A 516 43.60 8.47 -35.51
N ASN A 517 43.24 7.80 -36.62
CA ASN A 517 43.27 8.43 -37.95
C ASN A 517 42.49 7.59 -38.99
N SER A 518 41.80 8.27 -39.88
CA SER A 518 41.07 7.74 -41.03
C SER A 518 41.97 7.62 -42.26
N SER A 519 41.89 6.50 -42.98
CA SER A 519 41.85 6.47 -44.45
C SER A 519 41.77 5.03 -44.97
N SER A 520 40.62 4.71 -45.57
CA SER A 520 40.33 3.89 -46.77
C SER A 520 41.20 2.69 -47.21
N PRO A 521 40.59 1.71 -47.92
CA PRO A 521 40.91 0.29 -47.84
C PRO A 521 41.72 -0.20 -49.04
N ILE A 522 42.16 -1.48 -49.00
CA ILE A 522 42.18 -2.44 -50.13
C ILE A 522 42.72 -3.80 -49.64
N THR A 523 41.95 -4.86 -49.97
CA THR A 523 42.29 -6.21 -50.48
C THR A 523 43.61 -6.88 -50.04
N SER A 524 43.75 -8.18 -49.82
CA SER A 524 42.96 -9.37 -50.18
C SER A 524 43.59 -10.57 -49.46
N SER A 525 42.73 -11.53 -49.17
CA SER A 525 42.93 -12.97 -48.93
C SER A 525 44.00 -13.67 -49.82
N PRO A 526 44.21 -14.99 -49.71
CA PRO A 526 44.70 -15.76 -48.57
C PRO A 526 45.71 -16.87 -49.00
N SER A 527 46.09 -17.71 -48.03
CA SER A 527 46.36 -19.16 -48.17
C SER A 527 47.79 -19.69 -48.40
N ASN A 528 48.11 -20.64 -47.49
CA ASN A 528 48.52 -22.03 -47.75
C ASN A 528 50.00 -22.46 -47.72
N ARG A 529 50.18 -23.60 -47.03
CA ARG A 529 51.19 -24.67 -47.17
C ARG A 529 52.59 -24.37 -46.59
N ARG A 530 53.03 -25.07 -45.52
CA ARG A 530 53.40 -26.50 -45.32
C ARG A 530 54.93 -26.70 -45.42
N ARG A 531 55.49 -27.26 -44.33
CA ARG A 531 56.68 -28.15 -44.22
C ARG A 531 58.04 -27.53 -44.62
N ALA A 532 59.04 -27.38 -43.74
CA ALA A 532 59.78 -28.29 -42.85
C ALA A 532 61.21 -28.55 -43.38
N ILE A 533 62.17 -28.69 -42.45
CA ILE A 533 63.61 -29.04 -42.55
C ILE A 533 64.51 -27.79 -42.70
N GLY A 534 65.55 -27.50 -41.91
CA GLY A 534 66.24 -28.24 -40.84
C GLY A 534 67.74 -28.43 -41.16
N HIS A 535 68.62 -27.63 -40.52
CA HIS A 535 70.07 -27.79 -40.17
C HIS A 535 70.71 -26.39 -40.12
N ASP A 536 71.65 -26.02 -39.23
CA ASP A 536 72.68 -26.82 -38.58
C ASP A 536 73.20 -26.18 -37.25
N SER A 537 73.68 -27.06 -36.36
CA SER A 537 74.66 -26.99 -35.23
C SER A 537 75.24 -25.64 -34.72
N SER A 538 75.64 -25.46 -33.45
CA SER A 538 75.78 -26.33 -32.27
C SER A 538 76.06 -25.50 -30.99
N ASN A 539 75.93 -26.18 -29.84
CA ASN A 539 76.68 -26.01 -28.59
C ASN A 539 76.14 -25.06 -27.48
N SER A 540 75.44 -25.63 -26.50
CA SER A 540 76.01 -26.00 -25.17
C SER A 540 74.92 -26.05 -24.09
N SER A 541 75.06 -27.02 -23.19
CA SER A 541 74.11 -27.51 -22.19
C SER A 541 74.44 -27.07 -20.77
N ARG A 542 73.44 -26.67 -19.95
CA ARG A 542 73.13 -27.18 -18.58
C ARG A 542 72.10 -26.33 -17.80
N THR A 543 71.27 -27.04 -17.04
CA THR A 543 70.13 -26.72 -16.12
C THR A 543 70.51 -26.01 -14.79
N PRO A 544 69.61 -25.80 -13.78
CA PRO A 544 68.28 -25.15 -13.70
C PRO A 544 68.16 -24.16 -12.48
N THR A 545 67.08 -23.35 -12.33
CA THR A 545 66.65 -22.74 -11.03
C THR A 545 65.21 -22.20 -11.09
N PRO A 546 64.49 -22.06 -9.94
CA PRO A 546 63.02 -22.05 -9.83
C PRO A 546 62.39 -20.64 -9.78
N GLU A 547 61.12 -20.54 -10.19
CA GLU A 547 60.31 -19.30 -10.09
C GLU A 547 59.46 -19.24 -8.80
N PRO A 548 59.18 -18.02 -8.26
CA PRO A 548 58.61 -17.82 -6.95
C PRO A 548 57.07 -17.76 -6.94
N THR A 549 56.52 -18.13 -5.79
CA THR A 549 55.12 -18.01 -5.36
C THR A 549 54.63 -16.55 -5.34
N PHE A 550 53.54 -16.27 -6.06
CA PHE A 550 52.75 -15.05 -5.91
C PHE A 550 51.70 -15.22 -4.79
N VAL A 551 51.80 -14.38 -3.77
CA VAL A 551 50.80 -14.20 -2.71
C VAL A 551 49.83 -13.10 -3.17
N SER A 552 48.53 -13.38 -3.16
CA SER A 552 47.49 -12.38 -3.46
C SER A 552 47.43 -11.29 -2.38
N PRO A 553 47.14 -10.02 -2.73
CA PRO A 553 47.11 -8.93 -1.75
C PRO A 553 45.87 -9.06 -0.85
N ILE A 554 46.12 -9.09 0.47
CA ILE A 554 45.10 -9.00 1.52
C ILE A 554 44.42 -7.62 1.40
N SER A 555 43.12 -7.60 1.14
CA SER A 555 42.31 -6.39 1.22
C SER A 555 42.32 -5.85 2.65
N ARG A 556 42.86 -4.64 2.87
CA ARG A 556 42.79 -3.95 4.16
C ARG A 556 41.32 -3.65 4.49
N GLN A 557 40.86 -4.07 5.67
CA GLN A 557 39.52 -3.73 6.16
C GLN A 557 39.42 -2.20 6.41
N PRO A 558 38.26 -1.57 6.12
CA PRO A 558 38.06 -0.15 6.39
C PRO A 558 38.18 0.15 7.89
N SER A 559 38.72 1.32 8.25
CA SER A 559 38.85 1.73 9.65
C SER A 559 37.48 1.85 10.32
N ALA A 560 37.38 1.54 11.61
CA ALA A 560 36.12 1.61 12.37
C ALA A 560 35.45 3.00 12.29
N ARG A 561 36.25 4.08 12.20
CA ARG A 561 35.78 5.47 12.02
C ARG A 561 35.14 5.70 10.64
N ALA A 562 35.68 5.09 9.59
CA ALA A 562 35.08 5.14 8.25
C ALA A 562 33.77 4.33 8.18
N LEU A 563 33.68 3.21 8.89
CA LEU A 563 32.45 2.43 9.01
C LEU A 563 31.36 3.22 9.78
N LYS A 564 31.69 3.86 10.92
CA LYS A 564 30.78 4.75 11.69
C LYS A 564 30.23 5.88 10.80
N ARG A 565 31.09 6.59 10.06
CA ARG A 565 30.67 7.65 9.13
C ARG A 565 29.77 7.13 8.01
N ARG A 566 30.07 5.95 7.46
CA ARG A 566 29.24 5.32 6.42
C ARG A 566 27.86 4.95 6.96
N LEU A 567 27.77 4.37 8.15
CA LEU A 567 26.50 4.03 8.80
C LEU A 567 25.66 5.28 9.09
N LEU A 568 26.26 6.34 9.65
CA LEU A 568 25.56 7.62 9.88
C LEU A 568 25.04 8.24 8.58
N ARG A 569 25.83 8.19 7.49
CA ARG A 569 25.39 8.70 6.17
C ARG A 569 24.23 7.89 5.61
N MET A 570 24.24 6.57 5.81
CA MET A 570 23.14 5.68 5.42
C MET A 570 21.89 5.94 6.27
N LYS A 571 22.03 6.07 7.59
CA LYS A 571 20.94 6.41 8.53
C LYS A 571 20.26 7.72 8.12
N ARG A 572 21.02 8.81 7.95
CA ARG A 572 20.50 10.12 7.49
C ARG A 572 19.80 10.03 6.13
N LYS A 573 20.29 9.19 5.21
CA LYS A 573 19.65 8.98 3.91
C LYS A 573 18.28 8.33 4.07
N HIS A 574 18.15 7.27 4.85
CA HIS A 574 16.87 6.60 5.05
C HIS A 574 15.91 7.43 5.91
N GLU A 575 16.39 8.12 6.95
CA GLU A 575 15.61 9.09 7.73
C GLU A 575 15.06 10.20 6.84
N SER A 576 15.88 10.73 5.92
CA SER A 576 15.45 11.75 4.95
C SER A 576 14.34 11.24 4.03
N ILE A 577 14.38 9.97 3.62
CA ILE A 577 13.31 9.35 2.81
C ILE A 577 12.00 9.30 3.62
N LEU A 578 12.04 8.79 4.86
CA LEU A 578 10.85 8.70 5.70
C LEU A 578 10.30 10.09 6.09
N GLN A 579 11.18 11.04 6.39
CA GLN A 579 10.80 12.41 6.68
C GLN A 579 10.16 13.08 5.46
N THR A 580 10.69 12.84 4.26
CA THR A 580 10.08 13.33 3.02
C THR A 580 8.68 12.75 2.82
N TYR A 581 8.50 11.46 3.09
CA TYR A 581 7.21 10.79 2.98
C TYR A 581 6.16 11.43 3.90
N TYR A 582 6.44 11.53 5.20
CA TYR A 582 5.51 12.15 6.16
C TYR A 582 5.29 13.64 5.89
N ASN A 583 6.26 14.35 5.29
CA ASN A 583 6.13 15.76 4.91
C ASN A 583 5.36 16.02 3.60
N THR A 584 4.94 14.98 2.87
CA THR A 584 4.27 15.14 1.57
C THR A 584 2.89 15.80 1.71
N GLY A 585 2.24 15.70 2.87
CA GLY A 585 0.88 16.20 3.10
C GLY A 585 -0.22 15.16 2.85
N THR A 586 -1.44 15.50 3.25
CA THR A 586 -2.58 14.57 3.24
C THR A 586 -3.23 14.43 1.87
N ALA A 587 -3.64 13.21 1.55
CA ALA A 587 -4.36 12.84 0.33
C ALA A 587 -5.41 11.76 0.63
N TYR A 588 -6.26 11.49 -0.37
CA TYR A 588 -7.19 10.37 -0.35
C TYR A 588 -6.85 9.39 -1.47
N SER A 589 -7.08 8.10 -1.23
CA SER A 589 -7.02 6.94 -2.14
C SER A 589 -8.40 6.26 -2.32
N GLU A 590 -8.46 5.09 -2.94
CA GLU A 590 -9.70 4.46 -3.39
C GLU A 590 -10.80 4.45 -2.30
N PRO A 591 -12.08 4.79 -2.66
CA PRO A 591 -13.19 4.73 -1.72
C PRO A 591 -13.30 3.37 -1.02
N ILE A 592 -13.56 3.40 0.29
CA ILE A 592 -13.66 2.22 1.15
C ILE A 592 -14.84 1.35 0.68
N SER A 593 -15.93 1.98 0.24
CA SER A 593 -17.09 1.28 -0.29
C SER A 593 -16.79 0.51 -1.59
N SER A 594 -15.86 1.00 -2.42
CA SER A 594 -15.37 0.30 -3.63
C SER A 594 -14.58 -0.96 -3.26
N MET A 595 -13.70 -0.86 -2.26
CA MET A 595 -12.94 -2.01 -1.75
C MET A 595 -13.87 -3.07 -1.15
N MET A 596 -14.86 -2.66 -0.34
CA MET A 596 -15.83 -3.59 0.25
C MET A 596 -16.75 -4.24 -0.79
N TYR A 597 -17.07 -3.54 -1.90
CA TYR A 597 -17.78 -4.16 -3.01
C TYR A 597 -16.91 -5.17 -3.76
N SER A 598 -15.62 -4.87 -3.93
CA SER A 598 -14.64 -5.81 -4.53
C SER A 598 -14.53 -7.09 -3.69
N LEU A 599 -14.53 -6.96 -2.35
CA LEU A 599 -14.64 -8.10 -1.43
C LEU A 599 -15.94 -8.89 -1.66
N ALA A 600 -17.10 -8.22 -1.72
CA ALA A 600 -18.38 -8.89 -1.98
C ALA A 600 -18.40 -9.62 -3.33
N SER A 601 -17.80 -9.03 -4.35
CA SER A 601 -17.66 -9.59 -5.69
C SER A 601 -16.75 -10.82 -5.71
N GLU A 602 -15.60 -10.80 -5.02
CA GLU A 602 -14.72 -11.96 -4.90
C GLU A 602 -15.41 -13.14 -4.17
N LEU A 603 -16.28 -12.84 -3.20
CA LEU A 603 -17.10 -13.83 -2.51
C LEU A 603 -18.27 -14.37 -3.35
N GLY A 604 -18.54 -13.79 -4.54
CA GLY A 604 -19.67 -14.15 -5.39
C GLY A 604 -21.03 -13.77 -4.79
N ARG A 605 -21.08 -12.67 -4.04
CA ARG A 605 -22.25 -12.21 -3.27
C ARG A 605 -22.70 -10.82 -3.69
N GLU A 606 -22.35 -10.42 -4.89
CA GLU A 606 -22.71 -9.13 -5.43
C GLU A 606 -24.20 -9.03 -5.76
N ASP A 607 -24.77 -7.86 -5.51
CA ASP A 607 -26.16 -7.54 -5.83
C ASP A 607 -26.32 -6.04 -6.11
N ASN A 608 -27.51 -5.65 -6.57
CA ASN A 608 -27.81 -4.24 -6.85
C ASN A 608 -27.79 -3.36 -5.58
N ASP A 609 -28.01 -3.91 -4.39
CA ASP A 609 -28.01 -3.12 -3.16
C ASP A 609 -26.59 -2.74 -2.74
N LEU A 610 -25.68 -3.71 -2.74
CA LEU A 610 -24.26 -3.53 -2.46
C LEU A 610 -23.61 -2.66 -3.55
N LEU A 611 -23.95 -2.87 -4.82
CA LEU A 611 -23.48 -2.03 -5.92
C LEU A 611 -23.96 -0.58 -5.75
N TRP A 612 -25.23 -0.38 -5.38
CA TRP A 612 -25.76 0.96 -5.11
C TRP A 612 -25.02 1.66 -3.97
N LEU A 613 -24.74 0.95 -2.87
CA LEU A 613 -23.97 1.50 -1.75
C LEU A 613 -22.55 1.90 -2.19
N ALA A 614 -21.87 1.08 -3.00
CA ALA A 614 -20.54 1.38 -3.53
C ALA A 614 -20.55 2.63 -4.44
N ILE A 615 -21.55 2.75 -5.31
CA ILE A 615 -21.74 3.90 -6.19
C ILE A 615 -21.99 5.18 -5.37
N VAL A 616 -22.84 5.13 -4.34
CA VAL A 616 -23.13 6.27 -3.47
C VAL A 616 -21.88 6.71 -2.69
N GLY A 617 -21.14 5.76 -2.11
CA GLY A 617 -19.89 6.06 -1.38
C GLY A 617 -18.85 6.71 -2.28
N THR A 618 -18.63 6.16 -3.48
CA THR A 618 -17.71 6.74 -4.48
C THR A 618 -18.14 8.15 -4.93
N SER A 619 -19.45 8.36 -5.16
CA SER A 619 -19.99 9.68 -5.53
C SER A 619 -19.83 10.71 -4.40
N SER A 620 -19.88 10.26 -3.14
CA SER A 620 -19.75 11.13 -1.97
C SER A 620 -18.35 11.72 -1.80
N MET A 621 -17.31 10.97 -2.19
CA MET A 621 -15.93 11.47 -2.11
C MET A 621 -15.69 12.67 -3.02
N GLU A 622 -16.25 12.64 -4.23
CA GLU A 622 -16.17 13.75 -5.19
C GLU A 622 -16.89 15.00 -4.66
N LEU A 623 -18.09 14.83 -4.09
CA LEU A 623 -18.88 15.93 -3.55
C LEU A 623 -18.26 16.56 -2.29
N SER A 624 -17.51 15.78 -1.53
CA SER A 624 -16.82 16.23 -0.32
C SER A 624 -15.47 16.91 -0.62
N GLY A 625 -15.07 17.02 -1.89
CA GLY A 625 -13.80 17.60 -2.29
C GLY A 625 -12.58 16.84 -1.76
N ARG A 626 -12.75 15.58 -1.37
CA ARG A 626 -11.64 14.69 -1.08
C ARG A 626 -11.02 14.33 -2.42
N THR A 627 -9.71 14.27 -2.53
CA THR A 627 -9.04 13.94 -3.79
C THR A 627 -7.66 13.35 -3.51
N MET A 628 -6.99 12.87 -4.56
CA MET A 628 -5.57 12.49 -4.53
C MET A 628 -4.62 13.62 -4.07
N THR A 629 -5.07 14.88 -4.05
CA THR A 629 -4.30 16.04 -3.54
C THR A 629 -4.78 16.52 -2.16
N GLY A 630 -5.65 15.76 -1.50
CA GLY A 630 -6.27 16.09 -0.21
C GLY A 630 -7.63 16.75 -0.38
N VAL A 631 -8.07 17.45 0.67
CA VAL A 631 -9.31 18.23 0.63
C VAL A 631 -9.09 19.49 -0.21
N GLY A 632 -9.76 19.58 -1.36
CA GLY A 632 -9.58 20.65 -2.33
C GLY A 632 -10.53 20.55 -3.52
N ILE A 633 -10.35 21.47 -4.47
CA ILE A 633 -11.19 21.51 -5.68
C ILE A 633 -10.71 20.45 -6.66
N SER A 634 -11.56 19.48 -6.97
CA SER A 634 -11.35 18.54 -8.07
C SER A 634 -11.34 19.29 -9.40
N SER A 635 -10.23 19.24 -10.14
CA SER A 635 -10.17 19.74 -11.53
C SER A 635 -10.93 18.79 -12.44
N SER A 636 -12.26 18.89 -12.41
CA SER A 636 -13.12 18.29 -13.41
C SER A 636 -12.65 18.73 -14.79
N SER A 637 -12.38 17.78 -15.68
CA SER A 637 -11.97 18.06 -17.07
C SER A 637 -12.88 19.13 -17.68
N GLU A 638 -12.27 20.17 -18.27
CA GLU A 638 -12.98 21.23 -19.01
C GLU A 638 -13.91 20.65 -20.11
N HIS A 639 -13.72 19.38 -20.48
CA HIS A 639 -14.45 18.70 -21.55
C HIS A 639 -15.66 17.86 -21.05
N GLY A 640 -16.04 17.95 -19.77
CA GLY A 640 -17.23 17.25 -19.25
C GLY A 640 -17.07 15.75 -19.04
N GLY A 641 -15.84 15.24 -19.15
CA GLY A 641 -15.47 13.94 -18.61
C GLY A 641 -15.35 14.03 -17.09
N SER A 642 -15.87 13.03 -16.38
CA SER A 642 -15.65 12.89 -14.94
C SER A 642 -14.19 12.52 -14.71
N ALA A 643 -13.26 13.47 -14.82
CA ALA A 643 -11.99 13.34 -14.10
C ALA A 643 -12.30 13.70 -12.64
N GLY A 644 -13.05 12.81 -11.97
CA GLY A 644 -13.52 12.98 -10.60
C GLY A 644 -12.37 12.87 -9.58
N TRP A 645 -12.74 12.61 -8.32
CA TRP A 645 -11.89 12.50 -7.12
C TRP A 645 -10.45 11.93 -7.31
N GLY A 646 -10.24 10.97 -8.23
CA GLY A 646 -8.98 10.27 -8.43
C GLY A 646 -8.37 10.36 -9.84
N GLY A 647 -8.75 11.35 -10.67
CA GLY A 647 -8.27 11.45 -12.05
C GLY A 647 -8.59 10.18 -12.86
N SER A 648 -7.57 9.58 -13.48
CA SER A 648 -7.68 8.34 -14.26
C SER A 648 -8.14 7.13 -13.42
N ARG A 649 -7.62 6.97 -12.21
CA ARG A 649 -8.00 5.88 -11.29
C ARG A 649 -9.47 5.98 -10.89
N GLY A 650 -9.94 7.18 -10.58
CA GLY A 650 -11.35 7.41 -10.28
C GLY A 650 -12.27 7.08 -11.46
N GLU A 651 -11.84 7.36 -12.69
CA GLU A 651 -12.60 7.04 -13.89
C GLU A 651 -12.60 5.54 -14.19
N GLN A 652 -11.49 4.85 -13.93
CA GLN A 652 -11.42 3.39 -14.00
C GLN A 652 -12.41 2.73 -13.02
N ILE A 653 -12.49 3.19 -11.77
CA ILE A 653 -13.46 2.69 -10.78
C ILE A 653 -14.89 2.93 -11.26
N ARG A 654 -15.21 4.12 -11.76
CA ARG A 654 -16.53 4.40 -12.34
C ARG A 654 -16.83 3.54 -13.56
N GLN A 655 -15.84 3.26 -14.41
CA GLN A 655 -16.00 2.38 -15.55
C GLN A 655 -16.35 0.96 -15.08
N ILE A 656 -15.65 0.43 -14.09
CA ILE A 656 -15.98 -0.86 -13.46
C ILE A 656 -17.42 -0.84 -12.94
N MET A 657 -17.84 0.22 -12.24
CA MET A 657 -19.23 0.35 -11.77
C MET A 657 -20.24 0.42 -12.91
N ARG A 658 -19.95 1.08 -14.04
CA ARG A 658 -20.82 1.07 -15.23
C ARG A 658 -20.93 -0.34 -15.78
N ASP A 659 -19.82 -1.06 -15.90
CA ASP A 659 -19.80 -2.43 -16.41
C ASP A 659 -20.61 -3.36 -15.50
N GLU A 660 -20.47 -3.21 -14.18
CA GLU A 660 -21.26 -3.93 -13.17
C GLU A 660 -22.75 -3.61 -13.24
N VAL A 661 -23.12 -2.34 -13.44
CA VAL A 661 -24.52 -1.95 -13.64
C VAL A 661 -25.09 -2.61 -14.89
N HIS A 662 -24.36 -2.62 -16.00
CA HIS A 662 -24.80 -3.29 -17.23
C HIS A 662 -24.92 -4.82 -17.04
N ARG A 663 -24.01 -5.42 -16.27
CA ARG A 663 -24.03 -6.86 -15.97
C ARG A 663 -25.23 -7.27 -15.12
N LEU A 664 -25.54 -6.50 -14.07
CA LEU A 664 -26.65 -6.80 -13.15
C LEU A 664 -28.01 -6.30 -13.65
N ASN A 665 -28.03 -5.29 -14.55
CA ASN A 665 -29.24 -4.67 -15.08
C ASN A 665 -29.16 -4.60 -16.62
N PRO A 666 -29.24 -5.75 -17.32
CA PRO A 666 -29.14 -5.77 -18.77
C PRO A 666 -30.26 -4.92 -19.40
N PRO A 667 -29.95 -4.08 -20.40
CA PRO A 667 -30.97 -3.28 -21.06
C PRO A 667 -32.00 -4.19 -21.76
N GLU A 668 -33.28 -3.85 -21.63
CA GLU A 668 -34.35 -4.60 -22.29
C GLU A 668 -34.17 -4.58 -23.82
N SER A 669 -34.51 -5.66 -24.52
CA SER A 669 -34.29 -5.83 -25.97
C SER A 669 -34.95 -4.74 -26.85
N MET A 670 -35.91 -3.98 -26.32
CA MET A 670 -36.52 -2.82 -26.97
C MET A 670 -35.69 -1.54 -26.92
N ASP A 671 -34.74 -1.42 -25.98
CA ASP A 671 -33.87 -0.25 -25.87
C ASP A 671 -32.75 -0.26 -26.93
N SER A 672 -32.39 -1.44 -27.47
CA SER A 672 -31.39 -1.58 -28.56
C SER A 672 -31.81 -0.98 -29.90
N PHE A 673 -33.12 -0.77 -30.14
CA PHE A 673 -33.65 -0.16 -31.37
C PHE A 673 -33.96 1.34 -31.22
N ARG A 674 -33.69 1.94 -30.05
CA ARG A 674 -34.11 3.31 -29.68
C ARG A 674 -32.96 4.32 -29.57
N ASP A 675 -31.78 4.01 -30.09
CA ASP A 675 -30.65 4.95 -30.24
C ASP A 675 -30.89 5.95 -31.40
N ILE A 676 -32.08 6.58 -31.42
CA ILE A 676 -32.39 7.71 -32.29
C ILE A 676 -32.24 8.99 -31.45
N PRO A 677 -31.50 10.03 -31.91
CA PRO A 677 -31.41 11.31 -31.22
C PRO A 677 -32.81 11.90 -30.95
N GLY A 678 -33.14 12.18 -29.69
CA GLY A 678 -34.49 12.63 -29.26
C GLY A 678 -35.39 11.54 -28.66
N SER A 679 -34.86 10.32 -28.48
CA SER A 679 -35.49 9.24 -27.70
C SER A 679 -35.59 9.59 -26.20
N ASN A 680 -36.48 8.91 -25.47
CA ASN A 680 -36.64 9.06 -24.01
C ASN A 680 -35.35 8.71 -23.21
N THR A 681 -34.30 8.22 -23.86
CA THR A 681 -32.99 7.89 -23.27
C THR A 681 -32.18 9.12 -22.85
N ASP A 682 -32.47 10.30 -23.42
CA ASP A 682 -31.79 11.56 -23.06
C ASP A 682 -32.47 12.33 -21.90
N VAL A 683 -33.59 11.82 -21.38
CA VAL A 683 -34.38 12.46 -20.31
C VAL A 683 -33.89 11.99 -18.95
N ILE A 684 -33.75 12.92 -18.00
CA ILE A 684 -33.45 12.61 -16.60
C ILE A 684 -34.61 11.77 -16.02
N PRO A 685 -34.38 10.51 -15.62
CA PRO A 685 -35.43 9.65 -15.08
C PRO A 685 -35.92 10.19 -13.74
N THR A 686 -37.24 10.38 -13.61
CA THR A 686 -37.91 10.93 -12.41
C THR A 686 -38.77 9.91 -11.69
N THR A 687 -39.09 8.78 -12.32
CA THR A 687 -39.90 7.69 -11.77
C THR A 687 -39.38 6.33 -12.28
N GLY A 688 -39.64 5.26 -11.54
CA GLY A 688 -39.36 3.89 -11.99
C GLY A 688 -40.26 3.44 -13.14
N ARG A 689 -39.79 2.47 -13.94
CA ARG A 689 -40.55 1.93 -15.09
C ARG A 689 -41.78 1.13 -14.64
N SER A 690 -41.70 0.47 -13.50
CA SER A 690 -42.76 -0.35 -12.91
C SER A 690 -42.77 -0.22 -11.39
N PRO A 691 -43.84 -0.64 -10.68
CA PRO A 691 -43.89 -0.60 -9.21
C PRO A 691 -42.81 -1.43 -8.51
N THR A 692 -42.29 -2.45 -9.20
CA THR A 692 -41.28 -3.39 -8.70
C THR A 692 -39.89 -3.08 -9.26
N ASP A 693 -39.72 -1.97 -9.97
CA ASP A 693 -38.45 -1.58 -10.56
C ASP A 693 -37.45 -1.14 -9.48
N THR A 694 -36.50 -2.01 -9.16
CA THR A 694 -35.38 -1.75 -8.25
C THR A 694 -34.04 -1.64 -8.99
N SER A 695 -34.06 -1.45 -10.31
CA SER A 695 -32.86 -1.43 -11.14
C SER A 695 -32.03 -0.17 -10.99
N ILE A 696 -30.73 -0.31 -11.23
CA ILE A 696 -29.80 0.81 -11.38
C ILE A 696 -29.64 1.09 -12.87
N ARG A 697 -29.69 2.37 -13.25
CA ARG A 697 -29.54 2.82 -14.64
C ARG A 697 -28.57 3.97 -14.75
N LEU A 698 -27.95 4.09 -15.92
CA LEU A 698 -27.14 5.24 -16.27
C LEU A 698 -28.02 6.39 -16.73
N SER A 699 -27.68 7.61 -16.28
CA SER A 699 -28.46 8.81 -16.51
C SER A 699 -27.55 9.97 -16.97
N PRO A 700 -27.89 10.69 -18.06
CA PRO A 700 -27.09 11.78 -18.60
C PRO A 700 -27.29 13.09 -17.83
N GLU A 701 -26.98 13.08 -16.53
CA GLU A 701 -27.30 14.19 -15.63
C GLU A 701 -26.33 15.37 -15.81
N PRO A 702 -26.84 16.60 -15.93
CA PRO A 702 -25.99 17.78 -15.79
C PRO A 702 -25.42 17.85 -14.37
N ARG A 703 -24.36 18.64 -14.17
CA ARG A 703 -23.76 18.93 -12.84
C ARG A 703 -24.65 19.88 -12.00
N PHE A 704 -25.92 19.55 -11.92
CA PHE A 704 -26.95 20.23 -11.17
C PHE A 704 -27.15 19.52 -9.83
N LEU A 705 -27.26 20.31 -8.77
CA LEU A 705 -27.50 19.83 -7.42
C LEU A 705 -29.00 19.61 -7.21
N LEU A 706 -29.41 18.41 -6.79
CA LEU A 706 -30.79 18.08 -6.41
C LEU A 706 -31.83 18.40 -7.51
N VAL A 707 -31.48 18.17 -8.78
CA VAL A 707 -32.33 18.57 -9.93
C VAL A 707 -33.75 18.00 -9.87
N ARG A 708 -33.93 16.79 -9.32
CA ARG A 708 -35.26 16.15 -9.15
C ARG A 708 -36.09 16.70 -8.01
N HIS A 709 -35.45 17.37 -7.06
CA HIS A 709 -36.05 17.78 -5.79
C HIS A 709 -36.20 19.29 -5.69
N TRP A 710 -35.68 20.02 -6.68
CA TRP A 710 -35.78 21.47 -6.80
C TRP A 710 -36.43 21.88 -8.12
N SER A 711 -36.78 23.17 -8.19
CA SER A 711 -37.02 23.79 -9.48
C SER A 711 -35.71 23.85 -10.28
N LEU A 712 -35.82 23.88 -11.62
CA LEU A 712 -34.63 23.98 -12.47
C LEU A 712 -33.79 25.21 -12.10
N TYR A 713 -34.46 26.33 -11.77
CA TYR A 713 -33.81 27.55 -11.33
C TYR A 713 -33.03 27.38 -10.02
N GLU A 714 -33.67 26.83 -8.98
CA GLU A 714 -33.01 26.62 -7.67
C GLU A 714 -31.83 25.66 -7.79
N SER A 715 -32.00 24.58 -8.55
CA SER A 715 -30.93 23.62 -8.80
C SER A 715 -29.73 24.29 -9.47
N MET A 716 -29.94 25.08 -10.53
CA MET A 716 -28.86 25.84 -11.18
C MET A 716 -28.21 26.89 -10.26
N LEU A 717 -29.01 27.55 -9.41
CA LEU A 717 -28.55 28.60 -8.50
C LEU A 717 -27.59 28.09 -7.43
N HIS A 718 -27.92 26.92 -6.85
CA HIS A 718 -27.19 26.34 -5.72
C HIS A 718 -26.08 25.37 -6.11
N SER A 719 -25.97 25.01 -7.39
CA SER A 719 -24.90 24.15 -7.90
C SER A 719 -23.54 24.86 -7.84
N PRO A 720 -22.53 24.34 -7.13
CA PRO A 720 -21.21 24.99 -7.00
C PRO A 720 -20.57 25.34 -8.34
N TYR A 721 -20.60 24.39 -9.29
CA TYR A 721 -20.03 24.53 -10.63
C TYR A 721 -20.62 25.71 -11.44
N LEU A 722 -21.94 25.93 -11.37
CA LEU A 722 -22.59 27.05 -12.06
C LEU A 722 -22.45 28.35 -11.29
N ALA A 723 -22.56 28.28 -9.96
CA ALA A 723 -22.49 29.44 -9.09
C ALA A 723 -21.15 30.18 -9.29
N SER A 724 -20.03 29.44 -9.34
CA SER A 724 -18.67 29.93 -9.60
C SER A 724 -18.51 30.59 -10.98
N ARG A 725 -18.92 29.93 -12.06
CA ARG A 725 -18.72 30.39 -13.46
C ARG A 725 -19.66 31.50 -13.90
N LEU A 726 -20.88 31.50 -13.40
CA LEU A 726 -21.84 32.56 -13.72
C LEU A 726 -21.74 33.75 -12.75
N HIS A 727 -20.93 33.66 -11.69
CA HIS A 727 -20.78 34.68 -10.64
C HIS A 727 -22.12 35.03 -9.97
N VAL A 728 -22.90 33.99 -9.60
CA VAL A 728 -24.31 34.09 -9.17
C VAL A 728 -24.51 34.91 -7.87
N TRP A 729 -23.45 35.09 -7.08
CA TRP A 729 -23.45 35.97 -5.91
C TRP A 729 -23.61 37.46 -6.28
N THR A 730 -23.42 37.82 -7.56
CA THR A 730 -23.65 39.18 -8.07
C THR A 730 -25.00 39.28 -8.80
N GLU A 731 -25.62 40.47 -8.78
CA GLU A 731 -26.84 40.72 -9.56
C GLU A 731 -26.63 40.51 -11.06
N ASN A 732 -25.45 40.87 -11.57
CA ASN A 732 -25.09 40.67 -12.97
C ASN A 732 -24.99 39.18 -13.32
N GLY A 733 -24.45 38.36 -12.42
CA GLY A 733 -24.41 36.91 -12.59
C GLY A 733 -25.79 36.28 -12.61
N ARG A 734 -26.70 36.71 -11.73
CA ARG A 734 -28.11 36.30 -11.77
C ARG A 734 -28.80 36.68 -13.08
N LYS A 735 -28.53 37.89 -13.59
CA LYS A 735 -29.00 38.32 -14.93
C LYS A 735 -28.39 37.46 -16.05
N ARG A 736 -27.13 37.03 -15.95
CA ARG A 736 -26.51 36.09 -16.91
C ARG A 736 -27.21 34.73 -16.91
N LEU A 737 -27.54 34.19 -15.73
CA LEU A 737 -28.32 32.97 -15.59
C LEU A 737 -29.71 33.10 -16.22
N HIS A 738 -30.42 34.21 -15.97
CA HIS A 738 -31.71 34.50 -16.64
C HIS A 738 -31.57 34.61 -18.16
N LYS A 739 -30.51 35.27 -18.65
CA LYS A 739 -30.22 35.34 -20.10
C LYS A 739 -29.96 33.95 -20.70
N LEU A 740 -29.25 33.06 -19.99
CA LEU A 740 -29.02 31.68 -20.43
C LEU A 740 -30.34 30.92 -20.55
N LEU A 741 -31.20 30.98 -19.53
CA LEU A 741 -32.54 30.36 -19.56
C LEU A 741 -33.40 30.91 -20.71
N ALA A 742 -33.36 32.23 -20.93
CA ALA A 742 -34.07 32.87 -22.04
C ALA A 742 -33.54 32.43 -23.41
N LYS A 743 -32.22 32.33 -23.60
CA LYS A 743 -31.62 31.81 -24.85
C LYS A 743 -31.96 30.34 -25.10
N MET A 744 -32.09 29.55 -24.03
CA MET A 744 -32.57 28.18 -24.13
C MET A 744 -34.07 28.10 -24.42
N GLY A 745 -34.82 29.20 -24.44
CA GLY A 745 -36.26 29.20 -24.68
C GLY A 745 -37.06 28.54 -23.56
N ILE A 746 -36.59 28.68 -22.30
CA ILE A 746 -37.31 28.23 -21.11
C ILE A 746 -37.91 29.46 -20.45
N SER A 747 -39.24 29.48 -20.26
CA SER A 747 -39.90 30.60 -19.60
C SER A 747 -39.51 30.67 -18.12
N LEU A 748 -39.51 31.88 -17.55
CA LEU A 748 -39.16 32.09 -16.14
C LEU A 748 -40.15 31.38 -15.20
N THR A 749 -41.44 31.33 -15.56
CA THR A 749 -42.45 30.62 -14.78
C THR A 749 -42.17 29.12 -14.73
N GLN A 750 -41.81 28.52 -15.86
CA GLN A 750 -41.49 27.09 -15.92
C GLN A 750 -40.18 26.74 -15.21
N CYS A 751 -39.17 27.61 -15.23
CA CYS A 751 -37.93 27.30 -14.52
C CYS A 751 -38.08 27.33 -12.99
N HIS A 752 -39.09 28.04 -12.46
CA HIS A 752 -39.44 28.04 -11.04
C HIS A 752 -40.41 26.90 -10.65
N GLN A 753 -40.99 26.20 -11.62
CA GLN A 753 -41.76 25.00 -11.33
C GLN A 753 -40.81 23.88 -10.87
N ASN A 754 -41.26 23.06 -9.92
CA ASN A 754 -40.53 21.86 -9.52
C ASN A 754 -40.24 20.99 -10.76
N TYR A 755 -39.00 20.53 -10.92
CA TYR A 755 -38.57 19.75 -12.07
C TYR A 755 -39.49 18.57 -12.34
N ASN A 756 -39.97 17.85 -11.31
CA ASN A 756 -40.89 16.72 -11.50
C ASN A 756 -42.17 17.12 -12.25
N HIS A 757 -42.70 18.31 -12.01
CA HIS A 757 -43.92 18.81 -12.64
C HIS A 757 -43.67 19.64 -13.91
N MET A 758 -42.41 19.92 -14.25
CA MET A 758 -42.05 20.64 -15.47
C MET A 758 -42.50 19.89 -16.73
N ASP A 759 -42.87 20.64 -17.77
CA ASP A 759 -43.34 20.11 -19.04
C ASP A 759 -42.36 19.09 -19.66
N MET A 760 -42.90 17.98 -20.15
CA MET A 760 -42.13 16.86 -20.70
C MET A 760 -41.35 17.24 -21.96
N GLU A 761 -41.92 18.10 -22.81
CA GLU A 761 -41.23 18.53 -24.01
C GLU A 761 -39.96 19.32 -23.67
N LEU A 762 -40.03 20.18 -22.65
CA LEU A 762 -38.85 20.90 -22.15
C LEU A 762 -37.82 19.96 -21.56
N LYS A 763 -38.22 18.92 -20.82
CA LYS A 763 -37.28 17.93 -20.28
C LYS A 763 -36.54 17.18 -21.39
N ARG A 764 -37.22 16.81 -22.47
CA ARG A 764 -36.62 16.13 -23.64
C ARG A 764 -35.59 17.01 -24.35
N VAL A 765 -35.86 18.31 -24.47
CA VAL A 765 -35.00 19.24 -25.21
C VAL A 765 -33.96 19.93 -24.30
N LEU A 766 -34.06 19.79 -22.97
CA LEU A 766 -33.15 20.45 -22.01
C LEU A 766 -31.69 20.07 -22.24
N ARG A 767 -31.39 18.77 -22.40
CA ARG A 767 -30.02 18.27 -22.63
C ARG A 767 -29.41 18.84 -23.91
N SER A 768 -30.13 18.79 -25.03
CA SER A 768 -29.65 19.31 -26.31
C SER A 768 -29.49 20.84 -26.30
N ARG A 769 -30.39 21.57 -25.63
CA ARG A 769 -30.26 23.02 -25.40
C ARG A 769 -29.04 23.33 -24.55
N LEU A 770 -28.80 22.62 -23.44
CA LEU A 770 -27.62 22.85 -22.61
C LEU A 770 -26.33 22.58 -23.38
N LEU A 771 -26.22 21.47 -24.12
CA LEU A 771 -25.04 21.20 -24.96
C LEU A 771 -24.78 22.29 -26.00
N LYS A 772 -25.84 22.87 -26.59
CA LYS A 772 -25.73 23.97 -27.56
C LYS A 772 -25.35 25.30 -26.93
N TYR A 773 -25.95 25.67 -25.80
CA TYR A 773 -25.84 27.02 -25.24
C TYR A 773 -24.82 27.16 -24.11
N ALA A 774 -24.48 26.11 -23.37
CA ALA A 774 -23.54 26.15 -22.24
C ALA A 774 -22.12 26.65 -22.62
N PRO A 775 -21.52 26.23 -23.76
CA PRO A 775 -20.19 26.70 -24.16
C PRO A 775 -20.12 28.24 -24.33
N MET A 776 -21.19 28.87 -24.83
CA MET A 776 -21.25 30.34 -24.99
C MET A 776 -21.20 31.12 -23.67
N TYR A 777 -21.38 30.44 -22.54
CA TYR A 777 -21.33 31.04 -21.20
C TYR A 777 -20.12 30.57 -20.38
N GLY A 778 -19.17 29.86 -21.00
CA GLY A 778 -18.02 29.26 -20.30
C GLY A 778 -18.39 28.09 -19.40
N LEU A 779 -19.52 27.42 -19.68
CA LEU A 779 -20.03 26.27 -18.93
C LEU A 779 -19.67 24.95 -19.64
N GLU A 780 -18.41 24.82 -20.07
CA GLU A 780 -17.92 23.62 -20.73
C GLU A 780 -17.87 22.43 -19.77
N GLY A 781 -18.44 21.31 -20.19
CA GLY A 781 -18.54 20.12 -19.34
C GLY A 781 -19.64 20.16 -18.27
N LEU A 782 -20.61 21.06 -18.40
CA LEU A 782 -21.81 21.06 -17.56
C LEU A 782 -22.66 19.80 -17.77
N VAL A 783 -22.74 19.32 -19.01
CA VAL A 783 -23.50 18.15 -19.41
C VAL A 783 -22.53 17.12 -19.96
N PRO A 784 -22.68 15.83 -19.60
CA PRO A 784 -21.86 14.76 -20.17
C PRO A 784 -21.95 14.78 -21.70
N PRO A 785 -20.83 14.61 -22.43
CA PRO A 785 -20.80 14.68 -23.88
C PRO A 785 -21.75 13.66 -24.53
N VAL A 786 -22.08 13.89 -25.80
CA VAL A 786 -22.88 12.95 -26.59
C VAL A 786 -22.02 11.70 -26.83
N ALA A 787 -22.54 10.51 -26.53
CA ALA A 787 -21.82 9.26 -26.73
C ALA A 787 -21.47 9.11 -28.23
N SER A 788 -20.18 9.14 -28.56
CA SER A 788 -19.70 8.96 -29.92
C SER A 788 -19.44 7.47 -30.18
N GLY A 789 -20.35 6.79 -30.87
CA GLY A 789 -20.17 5.39 -31.29
C GLY A 789 -20.61 4.35 -30.25
N HIS A 790 -20.39 3.07 -30.58
CA HIS A 790 -21.00 1.86 -29.99
C HIS A 790 -21.30 1.94 -28.48
N SER A 791 -22.45 1.37 -28.09
CA SER A 791 -23.21 1.45 -26.83
C SER A 791 -22.45 1.36 -25.47
N SER A 792 -21.12 1.28 -25.44
CA SER A 792 -20.30 1.05 -24.24
C SER A 792 -19.71 2.32 -23.59
N ASN A 793 -19.42 3.40 -24.32
CA ASN A 793 -18.75 4.57 -23.73
C ASN A 793 -19.75 5.69 -23.35
N ARG A 794 -20.61 5.42 -22.35
CA ARG A 794 -21.41 6.44 -21.64
C ARG A 794 -20.58 7.19 -20.60
N GLU A 795 -19.42 7.66 -21.02
CA GLU A 795 -18.46 8.37 -20.16
C GLU A 795 -19.11 9.62 -19.57
N GLY A 796 -18.91 9.83 -18.26
CA GLY A 796 -19.46 10.97 -17.53
C GLY A 796 -20.95 10.87 -17.18
N TRP A 797 -21.66 9.81 -17.55
CA TRP A 797 -23.05 9.60 -17.11
C TRP A 797 -23.09 9.22 -15.62
N GLY A 798 -24.07 9.75 -14.90
CA GLY A 798 -24.33 9.44 -13.50
C GLY A 798 -25.15 8.16 -13.32
N PHE A 799 -25.32 7.75 -12.07
CA PHE A 799 -26.07 6.55 -11.69
C PHE A 799 -27.38 6.94 -11.01
N VAL A 800 -28.46 6.26 -11.38
CA VAL A 800 -29.80 6.46 -10.79
C VAL A 800 -30.38 5.13 -10.41
N ARG A 801 -31.00 5.10 -9.24
CA ARG A 801 -31.75 3.94 -8.76
C ARG A 801 -33.23 4.28 -8.62
N SER A 802 -34.07 3.34 -9.03
CA SER A 802 -35.51 3.39 -8.78
C SER A 802 -35.89 2.48 -7.61
N TRP A 803 -36.91 2.87 -6.86
CA TRP A 803 -37.60 2.06 -5.85
C TRP A 803 -39.08 2.00 -6.21
N GLY A 804 -39.35 1.46 -7.39
CA GLY A 804 -40.67 1.49 -8.00
C GLY A 804 -41.15 2.92 -8.27
N TRP A 805 -42.39 3.19 -7.87
CA TRP A 805 -42.97 4.53 -7.94
C TRP A 805 -42.77 5.36 -6.66
N LYS A 806 -42.14 4.78 -5.62
CA LYS A 806 -41.92 5.49 -4.35
C LYS A 806 -40.88 6.59 -4.49
N ALA A 807 -39.74 6.27 -5.08
CA ALA A 807 -38.65 7.20 -5.26
C ALA A 807 -37.76 6.81 -6.46
N CYS A 808 -37.15 7.81 -7.08
CA CYS A 808 -36.12 7.66 -8.10
C CYS A 808 -35.03 8.70 -7.82
N LEU A 809 -33.90 8.26 -7.26
CA LEU A 809 -32.85 9.14 -6.75
C LEU A 809 -31.55 8.87 -7.49
N SER A 810 -30.78 9.93 -7.79
CA SER A 810 -29.41 9.75 -8.27
C SER A 810 -28.45 9.46 -7.11
N ALA A 811 -27.30 8.87 -7.43
CA ALA A 811 -26.26 8.61 -6.45
C ALA A 811 -25.75 9.90 -5.80
N THR A 812 -25.68 10.99 -6.58
CA THR A 812 -25.30 12.32 -6.09
C THR A 812 -26.36 12.90 -5.15
N ASP A 813 -27.66 12.75 -5.47
CA ASP A 813 -28.76 13.19 -4.60
C ASP A 813 -28.67 12.48 -3.24
N VAL A 814 -28.51 11.15 -3.24
CA VAL A 814 -28.37 10.36 -2.00
C VAL A 814 -27.13 10.76 -1.21
N ALA A 815 -25.97 10.91 -1.85
CA ALA A 815 -24.73 11.32 -1.17
C ALA A 815 -24.87 12.70 -0.49
N VAL A 816 -25.53 13.65 -1.14
CA VAL A 816 -25.83 14.98 -0.57
C VAL A 816 -26.77 14.87 0.63
N ILE A 817 -27.83 14.07 0.54
CA ILE A 817 -28.78 13.83 1.64
C ILE A 817 -28.07 13.23 2.85
N LEU A 818 -27.28 12.18 2.66
CA LEU A 818 -26.53 11.52 3.74
C LEU A 818 -25.56 12.47 4.43
N GLY A 819 -24.76 13.20 3.66
CA GLY A 819 -23.87 14.21 4.22
C GLY A 819 -24.62 15.26 5.05
N SER A 820 -25.83 15.64 4.62
CA SER A 820 -26.65 16.63 5.33
C SER A 820 -27.28 16.08 6.61
N ILE A 821 -27.65 14.79 6.66
CA ILE A 821 -28.11 14.13 7.89
C ILE A 821 -27.00 14.17 8.95
N LEU A 822 -25.76 13.86 8.56
CA LEU A 822 -24.60 13.85 9.45
C LEU A 822 -24.23 15.26 9.94
N GLU A 823 -24.24 16.25 9.05
CA GLU A 823 -23.76 17.60 9.36
C GLU A 823 -24.79 18.50 10.04
N VAL A 824 -26.07 18.40 9.67
CA VAL A 824 -27.14 19.31 10.15
C VAL A 824 -27.94 18.67 11.28
N GLY A 825 -28.29 17.40 11.14
CA GLY A 825 -29.21 16.70 12.04
C GLY A 825 -30.67 17.22 11.98
N PRO A 826 -31.64 16.45 12.49
CA PRO A 826 -33.08 16.77 12.41
C PRO A 826 -33.53 17.95 13.29
N SER A 827 -32.80 18.23 14.37
CA SER A 827 -33.18 19.28 15.35
C SER A 827 -33.04 20.70 14.77
N ALA A 828 -32.04 20.93 13.91
CA ALA A 828 -31.77 22.24 13.33
C ALA A 828 -32.78 22.63 12.24
N ALA A 829 -33.31 21.67 11.48
CA ALA A 829 -34.31 21.96 10.43
C ALA A 829 -35.70 22.26 10.98
N THR A 830 -36.08 21.65 12.10
CA THR A 830 -37.36 21.96 12.78
C THR A 830 -37.41 23.44 13.21
N ALA A 831 -36.26 24.00 13.62
CA ALA A 831 -36.12 25.42 13.97
C ALA A 831 -36.19 26.37 12.74
N TRP A 832 -35.87 25.87 11.55
CA TRP A 832 -35.98 26.60 10.28
C TRP A 832 -37.41 26.59 9.73
N GLU A 833 -38.06 25.41 9.67
CA GLU A 833 -39.42 25.27 9.14
C GLU A 833 -40.46 26.00 9.99
N SER A 834 -40.27 26.04 11.31
CA SER A 834 -41.25 26.62 12.22
C SER A 834 -41.26 28.15 12.25
N GLY A 835 -40.25 28.84 11.68
CA GLY A 835 -40.16 30.31 11.62
C GLY A 835 -40.30 31.07 12.96
N SER A 836 -40.42 30.36 14.08
CA SER A 836 -40.92 30.90 15.35
C SER A 836 -39.75 31.24 16.28
N TYR A 837 -39.65 32.53 16.62
CA TYR A 837 -38.73 33.01 17.66
C TYR A 837 -38.97 32.34 19.02
N ALA A 838 -40.16 31.80 19.28
CA ALA A 838 -40.54 31.20 20.57
C ALA A 838 -39.90 29.82 20.82
N THR A 839 -39.75 28.98 19.78
CA THR A 839 -39.07 27.67 19.91
C THR A 839 -37.57 27.83 20.15
N ARG A 840 -36.99 28.96 19.69
CA ARG A 840 -35.58 29.31 19.84
C ARG A 840 -35.21 29.68 21.29
N GLN A 841 -36.17 30.12 22.10
CA GLN A 841 -36.00 30.40 23.54
C GLN A 841 -36.13 29.14 24.41
N LEU A 842 -37.06 28.24 24.09
CA LEU A 842 -37.22 26.96 24.83
C LEU A 842 -36.09 25.96 24.58
N ALA A 843 -35.47 25.97 23.40
CA ALA A 843 -34.26 25.17 23.12
C ALA A 843 -33.02 25.68 23.88
N LYS A 844 -33.01 26.96 24.27
CA LYS A 844 -31.88 27.60 24.95
C LYS A 844 -31.68 27.11 26.39
N ASP A 845 -32.75 26.63 27.02
CA ASP A 845 -32.74 26.19 28.43
C ASP A 845 -32.49 24.67 28.61
N LYS A 846 -32.36 23.88 27.52
CA LYS A 846 -32.12 22.43 27.59
C LYS A 846 -30.85 21.92 26.90
N SER A 847 -30.18 22.72 26.06
CA SER A 847 -28.95 22.29 25.36
C SER A 847 -27.71 22.95 25.96
N GLY A 848 -27.27 22.46 27.12
CA GLY A 848 -25.89 22.71 27.61
C GLY A 848 -24.84 21.85 26.89
N ALA A 849 -25.25 20.93 26.02
CA ALA A 849 -24.37 20.09 25.21
C ALA A 849 -24.14 20.72 23.84
N SER A 850 -22.87 20.86 23.45
CA SER A 850 -22.45 21.32 22.12
C SER A 850 -23.06 20.46 21.02
N ASP A 851 -23.37 21.04 19.85
CA ASP A 851 -23.78 20.28 18.66
C ASP A 851 -22.64 19.38 18.11
N THR A 852 -21.42 19.56 18.67
CA THR A 852 -20.24 18.72 18.43
C THR A 852 -20.06 17.58 19.46
N ASP A 853 -20.96 17.45 20.43
CA ASP A 853 -20.91 16.39 21.45
C ASP A 853 -21.27 15.02 20.81
N PRO A 854 -20.49 13.95 21.06
CA PRO A 854 -20.85 12.58 20.67
C PRO A 854 -22.32 12.21 20.94
N ALA A 855 -22.92 12.71 22.04
CA ALA A 855 -24.32 12.48 22.37
C ALA A 855 -25.32 13.01 21.32
N ASN A 856 -24.97 14.08 20.61
CA ASN A 856 -25.76 14.68 19.53
C ASN A 856 -25.40 14.13 18.15
N ILE A 857 -24.17 13.67 17.97
CA ILE A 857 -23.65 13.21 16.68
C ILE A 857 -23.99 11.74 16.41
N HIS A 858 -23.88 10.85 17.40
CA HIS A 858 -24.17 9.42 17.21
C HIS A 858 -25.61 9.14 16.74
N PRO A 859 -26.67 9.83 17.22
CA PRO A 859 -28.02 9.65 16.67
C PRO A 859 -28.12 10.01 15.18
N ARG A 860 -27.31 10.96 14.69
CA ARG A 860 -27.27 11.34 13.26
C ARG A 860 -26.67 10.22 12.42
N PHE A 861 -25.64 9.53 12.93
CA PHE A 861 -25.08 8.34 12.30
C PHE A 861 -26.15 7.27 12.08
N TRP A 862 -26.92 6.93 13.12
CA TRP A 862 -27.95 5.90 13.03
C TRP A 862 -29.09 6.30 12.08
N SER A 863 -29.48 7.58 12.09
CA SER A 863 -30.46 8.12 11.14
C SER A 863 -29.99 7.95 9.68
N ALA A 864 -28.72 8.27 9.39
CA ALA A 864 -28.12 8.09 8.07
C ALA A 864 -27.93 6.60 7.72
N TYR A 865 -27.52 5.79 8.69
CA TYR A 865 -27.35 4.34 8.55
C TYR A 865 -28.69 3.71 8.16
N ASP A 866 -29.78 4.01 8.87
CA ASP A 866 -31.12 3.46 8.63
C ASP A 866 -31.74 3.91 7.32
N ALA A 867 -31.47 5.15 6.89
CA ALA A 867 -31.85 5.64 5.57
C ALA A 867 -31.20 4.84 4.42
N LEU A 868 -30.09 4.13 4.67
CA LEU A 868 -29.40 3.26 3.71
C LEU A 868 -29.77 1.76 3.82
N SER A 869 -30.80 1.39 4.59
CA SER A 869 -31.14 -0.01 4.77
C SER A 869 -31.51 -0.71 3.45
N PRO A 870 -30.78 -1.76 3.01
CA PRO A 870 -31.06 -2.51 1.78
C PRO A 870 -32.42 -3.22 1.81
N THR A 871 -32.80 -3.71 3.00
CA THR A 871 -34.00 -4.52 3.21
C THR A 871 -35.19 -3.71 3.74
N GLY A 872 -34.99 -2.43 4.04
CA GLY A 872 -36.04 -1.56 4.55
C GLY A 872 -36.95 -1.08 3.43
N SER A 873 -38.25 -1.38 3.50
CA SER A 873 -39.26 -0.79 2.61
C SER A 873 -39.36 0.73 2.70
N ASP A 874 -38.82 1.29 3.79
CA ASP A 874 -38.98 2.67 4.24
C ASP A 874 -37.73 3.51 3.96
N SER A 875 -36.60 2.88 3.56
CA SER A 875 -35.36 3.60 3.24
C SER A 875 -35.53 4.72 2.20
N PRO A 876 -36.23 4.55 1.06
CA PRO A 876 -36.47 5.67 0.14
C PRO A 876 -37.32 6.78 0.75
N THR A 877 -38.23 6.44 1.67
CA THR A 877 -39.07 7.43 2.36
C THR A 877 -38.23 8.27 3.32
N LEU A 878 -37.38 7.65 4.13
CA LEU A 878 -36.48 8.34 5.07
C LEU A 878 -35.50 9.27 4.36
N LEU A 879 -34.99 8.87 3.19
CA LEU A 879 -34.14 9.73 2.35
C LEU A 879 -34.91 10.95 1.84
N VAL A 880 -36.15 10.76 1.37
CA VAL A 880 -37.00 11.85 0.88
C VAL A 880 -37.43 12.79 2.01
N GLU A 881 -37.73 12.27 3.20
CA GLU A 881 -38.04 13.06 4.41
C GLU A 881 -36.85 13.91 4.85
N SER A 882 -35.62 13.46 4.58
CA SER A 882 -34.39 14.17 4.92
C SER A 882 -33.96 15.22 3.88
N LEU A 883 -34.65 15.31 2.73
CA LEU A 883 -34.34 16.29 1.67
C LEU A 883 -34.32 17.75 2.15
N PRO A 884 -35.26 18.22 3.01
CA PRO A 884 -35.24 19.59 3.50
C PRO A 884 -33.93 19.95 4.22
N LEU A 885 -33.27 18.99 4.88
CA LEU A 885 -31.96 19.20 5.52
C LEU A 885 -30.90 19.59 4.49
N ALA A 886 -30.84 18.85 3.38
CA ALA A 886 -29.91 19.11 2.29
C ALA A 886 -30.19 20.44 1.61
N GLN A 887 -31.46 20.74 1.35
CA GLN A 887 -31.86 22.01 0.77
C GLN A 887 -31.50 23.19 1.68
N HIS A 888 -31.69 23.03 3.00
CA HIS A 888 -31.30 24.04 3.99
C HIS A 888 -29.79 24.29 3.98
N LEU A 889 -28.97 23.23 4.07
CA LEU A 889 -27.51 23.33 4.05
C LEU A 889 -27.01 24.10 2.82
N HIS A 890 -27.45 23.72 1.62
CA HIS A 890 -26.99 24.36 0.38
C HIS A 890 -27.54 25.77 0.16
N ARG A 891 -28.71 26.11 0.72
CA ARG A 891 -29.20 27.50 0.79
C ARG A 891 -28.33 28.34 1.71
N SER A 892 -27.96 27.81 2.88
CA SER A 892 -27.08 28.47 3.84
C SER A 892 -25.67 28.66 3.28
N ILE A 893 -25.12 27.67 2.55
CA ILE A 893 -23.82 27.80 1.85
C ILE A 893 -23.85 28.96 0.86
N LEU A 894 -24.87 29.02 -0.01
CA LEU A 894 -24.97 30.12 -0.99
C LEU A 894 -25.15 31.47 -0.31
N ARG A 895 -25.97 31.55 0.75
CA ARG A 895 -26.22 32.80 1.49
C ARG A 895 -24.95 33.33 2.15
N THR A 896 -24.26 32.49 2.92
CA THR A 896 -23.03 32.87 3.62
C THR A 896 -21.89 33.11 2.64
N GLY A 897 -21.73 32.26 1.63
CA GLY A 897 -20.74 32.44 0.56
C GLY A 897 -20.94 33.75 -0.21
N THR A 898 -22.19 34.10 -0.53
CA THR A 898 -22.53 35.40 -1.14
C THR A 898 -22.12 36.56 -0.24
N SER A 899 -22.41 36.50 1.07
CA SER A 899 -22.00 37.54 2.03
C SER A 899 -20.47 37.68 2.10
N LEU A 900 -19.72 36.58 2.16
CA LEU A 900 -18.26 36.60 2.21
C LEU A 900 -17.67 37.25 0.95
N MET A 901 -18.20 36.89 -0.22
CA MET A 901 -17.75 37.43 -1.50
C MET A 901 -18.15 38.90 -1.68
N SER A 902 -19.40 39.26 -1.40
CA SER A 902 -19.91 40.62 -1.64
C SER A 902 -19.30 41.65 -0.70
N LYS A 903 -19.01 41.27 0.55
CA LYS A 903 -18.38 42.14 1.55
C LYS A 903 -16.85 42.17 1.43
N ASN A 904 -16.26 41.46 0.45
CA ASN A 904 -14.81 41.29 0.32
C ASN A 904 -14.13 40.89 1.64
N GLN A 905 -14.75 39.96 2.38
CA GLN A 905 -14.23 39.51 3.69
C GLN A 905 -13.07 38.51 3.56
N ILE A 906 -12.73 38.14 2.32
CA ILE A 906 -11.64 37.22 2.00
C ILE A 906 -10.36 38.03 1.81
N ARG A 907 -9.39 37.80 2.71
CA ARG A 907 -8.11 38.51 2.71
C ARG A 907 -7.03 37.63 2.11
N HIS A 908 -6.13 38.22 1.34
CA HIS A 908 -4.95 37.55 0.81
C HIS A 908 -3.79 37.72 1.79
N LEU A 909 -3.31 36.63 2.37
CA LEU A 909 -2.06 36.59 3.11
C LEU A 909 -0.94 36.07 2.20
N ARG A 910 0.30 36.05 2.69
CA ARG A 910 1.46 35.68 1.89
C ARG A 910 1.34 34.29 1.26
N ALA A 911 0.97 33.28 2.05
CA ALA A 911 0.92 31.88 1.63
C ALA A 911 -0.48 31.38 1.22
N PHE A 912 -1.56 31.99 1.73
CA PHE A 912 -2.93 31.53 1.51
C PHE A 912 -3.94 32.68 1.65
N ARG A 913 -5.19 32.42 1.27
CA ARG A 913 -6.34 33.31 1.50
C ARG A 913 -7.09 32.91 2.75
N ILE A 914 -7.67 33.89 3.44
CA ILE A 914 -8.45 33.64 4.64
C ILE A 914 -9.82 34.31 4.60
N GLY A 915 -10.85 33.56 5.00
CA GLY A 915 -12.16 34.09 5.35
C GLY A 915 -12.56 33.69 6.77
N VAL A 916 -13.29 34.55 7.47
CA VAL A 916 -13.83 34.24 8.81
C VAL A 916 -15.32 34.51 8.86
N VAL A 917 -16.09 33.48 9.18
CA VAL A 917 -17.54 33.53 9.38
C VAL A 917 -17.80 33.86 10.84
N LYS A 918 -17.96 35.16 11.14
CA LYS A 918 -18.21 35.68 12.50
C LYS A 918 -19.68 35.95 12.77
N ASP A 919 -20.38 36.56 11.80
CA ASP A 919 -21.75 37.05 11.98
C ASP A 919 -22.68 36.51 10.89
N GLY A 920 -23.90 36.16 11.27
CA GLY A 920 -24.93 35.70 10.34
C GLY A 920 -25.96 34.77 10.98
N PRO A 921 -27.09 34.52 10.29
CA PRO A 921 -28.12 33.60 10.78
C PRO A 921 -27.67 32.13 10.80
N ASP A 922 -26.67 31.76 9.99
CA ASP A 922 -26.22 30.38 9.81
C ASP A 922 -24.86 30.07 10.46
N VAL A 923 -24.32 30.96 11.29
CA VAL A 923 -22.98 30.77 11.89
C VAL A 923 -22.88 29.44 12.64
N ARG A 924 -23.94 29.08 13.39
CA ARG A 924 -24.05 27.81 14.11
C ARG A 924 -24.00 26.56 13.23
N LEU A 925 -24.39 26.66 11.96
CA LEU A 925 -24.30 25.54 11.03
C LEU A 925 -22.84 25.28 10.62
N PHE A 926 -22.05 26.34 10.52
CA PHE A 926 -20.65 26.28 10.08
C PHE A 926 -19.67 26.09 11.25
N THR A 927 -20.16 25.70 12.43
CA THR A 927 -19.32 25.12 13.49
C THR A 927 -19.08 23.62 13.24
N ASN A 928 -19.94 22.95 12.47
CA ASN A 928 -19.68 21.58 12.04
C ASN A 928 -18.56 21.57 10.97
N PRO A 929 -17.48 20.78 11.14
CA PRO A 929 -16.38 20.68 10.18
C PRO A 929 -16.78 20.34 8.74
N GLY A 930 -17.75 19.43 8.56
CA GLY A 930 -18.19 18.99 7.23
C GLY A 930 -18.92 20.11 6.48
N ALA A 931 -19.85 20.79 7.17
CA ALA A 931 -20.58 21.92 6.61
C ALA A 931 -19.64 23.09 6.26
N LEU A 932 -18.67 23.38 7.13
CA LEU A 932 -17.65 24.41 6.89
C LEU A 932 -16.73 24.04 5.72
N THR A 933 -16.37 22.77 5.58
CA THR A 933 -15.58 22.27 4.44
C THR A 933 -16.31 22.49 3.12
N LYS A 934 -17.61 22.17 3.04
CA LYS A 934 -18.42 22.43 1.82
C LYS A 934 -18.52 23.92 1.48
N LEU A 935 -18.66 24.79 2.48
CA LEU A 935 -18.61 26.24 2.27
C LEU A 935 -17.23 26.68 1.77
N ALA A 936 -16.15 26.16 2.35
CA ALA A 936 -14.79 26.47 1.94
C ALA A 936 -14.52 26.05 0.48
N LEU A 937 -14.95 24.86 0.07
CA LEU A 937 -14.83 24.38 -1.31
C LEU A 937 -15.60 25.27 -2.30
N TRP A 938 -16.84 25.66 -1.95
CA TRP A 938 -17.65 26.56 -2.79
C TRP A 938 -16.98 27.93 -2.97
N VAL A 939 -16.46 28.49 -1.87
CA VAL A 939 -15.75 29.79 -1.88
C VAL A 939 -14.44 29.67 -2.65
N ALA A 940 -13.68 28.59 -2.44
CA ALA A 940 -12.42 28.35 -3.14
C ALA A 940 -12.63 28.26 -4.66
N GLU A 941 -13.66 27.54 -5.11
CA GLU A 941 -14.01 27.44 -6.53
C GLU A 941 -14.41 28.80 -7.10
N ALA A 942 -15.22 29.56 -6.36
CA ALA A 942 -15.63 30.91 -6.76
C ALA A 942 -14.42 31.86 -6.94
N ILE A 943 -13.46 31.84 -6.00
CA ILE A 943 -12.24 32.63 -6.09
C ILE A 943 -11.40 32.19 -7.30
N GLN A 944 -11.17 30.89 -7.46
CA GLN A 944 -10.34 30.36 -8.54
C GLN A 944 -10.85 30.79 -9.92
N VAL A 945 -12.16 30.72 -10.14
CA VAL A 945 -12.79 31.16 -11.39
C VAL A 945 -12.70 32.67 -11.55
N GLN A 946 -12.94 33.44 -10.48
CA GLN A 946 -12.82 34.91 -10.52
C GLN A 946 -11.39 35.37 -10.87
N GLU A 947 -10.37 34.64 -10.43
CA GLU A 947 -8.98 34.92 -10.79
C GLU A 947 -8.66 34.56 -12.22
N ARG A 948 -9.17 33.42 -12.70
CA ARG A 948 -9.00 33.01 -14.10
C ARG A 948 -9.53 34.08 -15.04
N ASP A 949 -10.75 34.57 -14.81
CA ASP A 949 -11.38 35.61 -15.63
C ASP A 949 -10.56 36.92 -15.63
N LYS A 950 -9.93 37.27 -14.50
CA LYS A 950 -9.03 38.44 -14.37
C LYS A 950 -7.66 38.20 -15.03
N SER A 951 -7.22 36.96 -15.16
CA SER A 951 -5.94 36.58 -15.76
C SER A 951 -6.02 36.48 -17.29
N GLU A 952 -7.13 35.98 -17.84
CA GLU A 952 -7.38 35.93 -19.30
C GLU A 952 -7.42 37.33 -19.93
N THR A 953 -7.73 38.36 -19.14
CA THR A 953 -7.67 39.77 -19.56
C THR A 953 -6.25 40.36 -19.58
N LYS A 954 -5.23 39.65 -19.08
CA LYS A 954 -3.81 40.05 -19.11
C LYS A 954 -3.00 39.02 -19.90
N ILE A 955 -2.75 39.33 -21.17
CA ILE A 955 -1.92 38.52 -22.08
C ILE A 955 -0.55 38.24 -21.43
N GLY A 956 -0.19 36.97 -21.24
CA GLY A 956 1.20 36.54 -21.01
C GLY A 956 1.64 36.14 -19.59
N LYS A 957 0.81 35.52 -18.73
CA LYS A 957 1.31 34.90 -17.49
C LYS A 957 0.97 33.42 -17.35
N LYS A 958 1.96 32.63 -16.87
CA LYS A 958 1.86 31.22 -16.43
C LYS A 958 0.53 30.98 -15.68
N LYS A 959 -0.14 29.85 -15.95
CA LYS A 959 -1.30 29.37 -15.17
C LYS A 959 -0.95 29.47 -13.68
N ILE A 960 -1.59 30.41 -12.97
CA ILE A 960 -1.38 30.59 -11.53
C ILE A 960 -2.00 29.36 -10.85
N LEU A 961 -1.17 28.59 -10.15
CA LEU A 961 -1.62 27.51 -9.27
C LEU A 961 -2.61 28.12 -8.27
N GLY A 962 -3.82 27.57 -8.15
CA GLY A 962 -4.86 28.15 -7.28
C GLY A 962 -4.32 28.34 -5.86
N THR A 963 -4.50 29.52 -5.28
CA THR A 963 -3.97 29.82 -3.95
C THR A 963 -4.82 29.11 -2.89
N PRO A 964 -4.19 28.47 -1.88
CA PRO A 964 -4.91 27.79 -0.80
C PRO A 964 -5.87 28.72 -0.05
N LEU A 965 -6.94 28.16 0.50
CA LEU A 965 -7.95 28.90 1.26
C LEU A 965 -8.08 28.30 2.67
N VAL A 966 -8.07 29.18 3.67
CA VAL A 966 -8.40 28.89 5.05
C VAL A 966 -9.73 29.56 5.38
N LEU A 967 -10.67 28.80 5.92
CA LEU A 967 -11.96 29.32 6.37
C LEU A 967 -12.16 28.99 7.84
N ALA A 968 -12.58 29.97 8.64
CA ALA A 968 -12.84 29.79 10.06
C ALA A 968 -14.30 30.13 10.42
N GLY A 969 -14.98 29.26 11.15
CA GLY A 969 -16.32 29.48 11.71
C GLY A 969 -16.26 29.70 13.22
N LEU A 970 -16.95 30.74 13.72
CA LEU A 970 -16.98 31.08 15.15
C LEU A 970 -18.08 30.30 15.89
N ASP A 971 -17.69 29.54 16.90
CA ASP A 971 -18.60 29.04 17.93
C ASP A 971 -18.53 29.96 19.16
N GLU A 972 -19.50 30.87 19.27
CA GLU A 972 -19.61 31.79 20.42
C GLU A 972 -19.93 31.06 21.73
N ASP A 973 -20.65 29.93 21.67
CA ASP A 973 -21.09 29.20 22.87
C ASP A 973 -19.88 28.49 23.52
N ARG A 974 -18.94 27.99 22.70
CA ARG A 974 -17.70 27.33 23.14
C ARG A 974 -16.49 28.27 23.23
N GLY A 975 -16.57 29.47 22.65
CA GLY A 975 -15.42 30.38 22.56
C GLY A 975 -14.28 29.86 21.68
N VAL A 976 -14.60 29.08 20.64
CA VAL A 976 -13.61 28.47 19.72
C VAL A 976 -13.92 28.81 18.27
N TYR A 977 -12.88 28.82 17.44
CA TYR A 977 -12.98 28.84 15.99
C TYR A 977 -12.69 27.46 15.43
N VAL A 978 -13.60 26.94 14.62
CA VAL A 978 -13.33 25.76 13.78
C VAL A 978 -12.69 26.25 12.50
N VAL A 979 -11.47 25.81 12.21
CA VAL A 979 -10.64 26.27 11.09
C VAL A 979 -10.44 25.12 10.12
N VAL A 980 -10.71 25.37 8.83
CA VAL A 980 -10.53 24.40 7.75
C VAL A 980 -9.56 24.96 6.72
N GLY A 981 -8.53 24.18 6.37
CA GLY A 981 -7.57 24.49 5.31
C GLY A 981 -7.84 23.66 4.05
N THR A 982 -8.35 24.29 2.99
CA THR A 982 -8.51 23.64 1.68
C THR A 982 -7.26 23.85 0.84
N GLY A 983 -6.75 22.77 0.25
CA GLY A 983 -5.58 22.80 -0.62
C GLY A 983 -5.76 23.80 -1.77
N GLY A 984 -4.69 24.48 -2.13
CA GLY A 984 -4.68 25.37 -3.29
C GLY A 984 -5.04 24.56 -4.52
N GLY A 985 -6.11 24.93 -5.22
CA GLY A 985 -6.72 24.22 -6.35
C GLY A 985 -5.83 24.09 -7.60
N GLY A 986 -4.53 23.85 -7.45
CA GLY A 986 -3.72 23.13 -8.41
C GLY A 986 -4.31 21.74 -8.52
N GLY A 987 -5.28 21.60 -9.42
CA GLY A 987 -5.96 20.34 -9.66
C GLY A 987 -4.98 19.22 -9.97
N VAL A 988 -5.51 18.00 -10.07
CA VAL A 988 -4.84 16.90 -10.74
C VAL A 988 -4.52 17.37 -12.16
N ILE A 989 -3.31 17.91 -12.36
CA ILE A 989 -2.77 18.08 -13.68
C ILE A 989 -2.46 16.65 -14.09
N ASP A 990 -3.37 16.04 -14.85
CA ASP A 990 -3.13 14.75 -15.46
C ASP A 990 -2.02 14.94 -16.51
N PHE A 991 -0.79 14.90 -16.01
CA PHE A 991 0.40 15.05 -16.82
C PHE A 991 0.52 13.89 -17.81
N ALA A 992 -0.13 12.75 -17.58
CA ALA A 992 -0.22 11.65 -18.53
C ALA A 992 -1.17 11.99 -19.70
N ALA A 993 -2.33 12.58 -19.42
CA ALA A 993 -3.22 13.10 -20.48
C ALA A 993 -2.57 14.26 -21.26
N LEU A 994 -1.84 15.15 -20.59
CA LEU A 994 -1.06 16.22 -21.22
C LEU A 994 0.14 15.69 -22.01
N ALA A 995 0.84 14.66 -21.52
CA ALA A 995 1.92 13.98 -22.22
C ALA A 995 1.40 13.27 -23.47
N LYS A 996 0.29 12.51 -23.36
CA LYS A 996 -0.39 11.88 -24.49
C LYS A 996 -0.88 12.91 -25.51
N LYS A 997 -1.35 14.08 -25.06
CA LYS A 997 -1.71 15.21 -25.93
C LYS A 997 -0.48 15.86 -26.57
N GLY A 998 0.63 15.96 -25.84
CA GLY A 998 1.93 16.44 -26.34
C GLY A 998 2.51 15.51 -27.41
N GLU A 999 2.48 14.20 -27.16
CA GLU A 999 2.85 13.15 -28.12
C GLU A 999 1.94 13.16 -29.34
N ALA A 1000 0.61 13.28 -29.16
CA ALA A 1000 -0.33 13.41 -30.27
C ALA A 1000 -0.07 14.69 -31.10
N ARG A 1001 0.29 15.81 -30.45
CA ARG A 1001 0.61 17.06 -31.12
C ARG A 1001 1.95 16.96 -31.87
N LYS A 1002 2.94 16.25 -31.29
CA LYS A 1002 4.23 15.95 -31.92
C LYS A 1002 4.05 15.02 -33.13
N ALA A 1003 3.29 13.95 -32.99
CA ALA A 1003 2.93 13.04 -34.08
C ALA A 1003 2.17 13.76 -35.21
N LYS A 1004 1.26 14.67 -34.87
CA LYS A 1004 0.54 15.50 -35.86
C LYS A 1004 1.49 16.46 -36.60
N LYS A 1005 2.46 17.06 -35.90
CA LYS A 1005 3.49 17.93 -36.51
C LYS A 1005 4.44 17.13 -37.42
N GLU A 1006 4.92 15.97 -36.97
CA GLU A 1006 5.77 15.07 -37.76
C GLU A 1006 5.06 14.56 -39.02
N ALA A 1007 3.76 14.24 -38.92
CA ALA A 1007 2.95 13.86 -40.07
C ALA A 1007 2.76 15.02 -41.07
N ALA A 1008 2.58 16.25 -40.60
CA ALA A 1008 2.48 17.44 -41.44
C ALA A 1008 3.80 17.73 -42.18
N ASP A 1009 4.93 17.64 -41.47
CA ASP A 1009 6.26 17.85 -42.06
C ASP A 1009 6.63 16.77 -43.08
N LYS A 1010 6.26 15.50 -42.82
CA LYS A 1010 6.43 14.40 -43.79
C LYS A 1010 5.60 14.65 -45.06
N LYS A 1011 4.34 15.07 -44.91
CA LYS A 1011 3.45 15.40 -46.03
C LYS A 1011 3.97 16.60 -46.85
N LYS A 1012 4.59 17.58 -46.20
CA LYS A 1012 5.25 18.71 -46.86
C LYS A 1012 6.48 18.26 -47.65
N LYS A 1013 7.35 17.42 -47.07
CA LYS A 1013 8.52 16.85 -47.76
C LYS A 1013 8.14 15.98 -48.96
N GLU A 1014 7.12 15.14 -48.84
CA GLU A 1014 6.60 14.34 -49.97
C GLU A 1014 6.04 15.23 -51.09
N ARG A 1015 5.34 16.33 -50.75
CA ARG A 1015 4.85 17.31 -51.74
C ARG A 1015 6.00 18.01 -52.47
N GLU A 1016 7.06 18.37 -51.75
CA GLU A 1016 8.27 18.99 -52.34
C GLU A 1016 9.06 18.02 -53.21
N GLU A 1017 9.24 16.76 -52.80
CA GLU A 1017 9.88 15.73 -53.65
C GLU A 1017 9.07 15.44 -54.91
N ARG A 1018 7.73 15.41 -54.81
CA ARG A 1018 6.85 15.23 -55.98
C ARG A 1018 6.94 16.42 -56.93
N LYS A 1019 7.03 17.65 -56.41
CA LYS A 1019 7.31 18.85 -57.22
C LYS A 1019 8.68 18.76 -57.90
N LYS A 1020 9.74 18.37 -57.19
CA LYS A 1020 11.09 18.22 -57.75
C LYS A 1020 11.16 17.12 -58.82
N LYS A 1021 10.49 15.98 -58.62
CA LYS A 1021 10.40 14.91 -59.63
C LYS A 1021 9.68 15.38 -60.89
N ARG A 1022 8.55 16.09 -60.75
CA ARG A 1022 7.82 16.66 -61.89
C ARG A 1022 8.64 17.72 -62.64
N ALA A 1023 9.37 18.58 -61.91
CA ALA A 1023 10.27 19.56 -62.51
C ALA A 1023 11.45 18.89 -63.24
N ALA A 1024 12.05 17.84 -62.67
CA ALA A 1024 13.11 17.07 -63.31
C ALA A 1024 12.63 16.27 -64.53
N GLU A 1025 11.38 15.79 -64.51
CA GLU A 1025 10.74 15.11 -65.64
C GLU A 1025 10.44 16.08 -66.79
N ARG A 1026 9.94 17.28 -66.49
CA ARG A 1026 9.78 18.38 -67.48
C ARG A 1026 11.14 18.79 -68.08
N ALA A 1027 12.17 18.96 -67.25
CA ALA A 1027 13.52 19.28 -67.71
C ALA A 1027 14.13 18.19 -68.62
N ARG A 1028 13.75 16.92 -68.45
CA ARG A 1028 14.19 15.82 -69.34
C ARG A 1028 13.44 15.74 -70.65
N ARG A 1029 12.23 16.30 -70.75
CA ARG A 1029 11.45 16.31 -71.99
C ARG A 1029 11.85 17.42 -72.96
N GLY A 1030 12.70 18.36 -72.55
CA GLY A 1030 13.18 19.43 -73.44
C GLY A 1030 12.03 20.29 -73.97
N GLU A 1031 11.03 20.55 -73.13
CA GLU A 1031 9.97 21.52 -73.41
C GLU A 1031 10.48 22.88 -72.92
N ASP A 1032 10.86 23.74 -73.87
CA ASP A 1032 11.22 25.14 -73.63
C ASP A 1032 10.01 25.94 -73.13
N GLU A 1033 10.32 26.92 -72.28
CA GLU A 1033 9.39 27.85 -71.65
C GLU A 1033 8.70 28.75 -72.67
N ASP A 1034 7.52 28.37 -73.16
CA ASP A 1034 6.44 29.30 -73.54
C ASP A 1034 5.16 28.52 -73.87
N ASP A 1035 4.16 28.57 -72.98
CA ASP A 1035 2.79 29.04 -73.30
C ASP A 1035 1.80 28.71 -72.15
N GLY A 1036 1.15 29.76 -71.65
CA GLY A 1036 -0.28 29.82 -71.30
C GLY A 1036 -0.93 28.81 -70.34
N SER A 1037 -1.33 29.35 -69.18
CA SER A 1037 -2.59 29.09 -68.43
C SER A 1037 -2.89 27.68 -67.90
N ASP A 1038 -2.65 27.50 -66.60
CA ASP A 1038 -3.68 27.01 -65.65
C ASP A 1038 -3.13 27.23 -64.23
N ASP A 1039 -3.34 28.45 -63.71
CA ASP A 1039 -3.07 28.80 -62.32
C ASP A 1039 -4.35 28.51 -61.54
N GLU A 1040 -4.49 27.28 -61.03
CA GLU A 1040 -5.48 26.96 -60.02
C GLU A 1040 -5.14 27.77 -58.75
N THR A 1041 -5.90 28.85 -58.59
CA THR A 1041 -6.01 29.67 -57.39
C THR A 1041 -6.69 28.85 -56.30
N GLU A 1042 -5.91 28.07 -55.56
CA GLU A 1042 -6.30 27.59 -54.24
C GLU A 1042 -5.73 28.58 -53.21
N GLU A 1043 -6.65 29.40 -52.71
CA GLU A 1043 -6.44 30.52 -51.81
C GLU A 1043 -5.67 30.14 -50.55
N ASP A 1044 -4.76 31.05 -50.18
CA ASP A 1044 -4.08 31.13 -48.91
C ASP A 1044 -5.07 31.25 -47.74
N GLU A 1045 -5.15 30.21 -46.90
CA GLU A 1045 -5.39 30.43 -45.47
C GLU A 1045 -4.08 30.27 -44.70
N SER A 1046 -3.35 31.39 -44.64
CA SER A 1046 -2.41 31.64 -43.58
C SER A 1046 -3.18 31.84 -42.27
N SER A 1047 -2.95 30.97 -41.29
CA SER A 1047 -3.19 31.29 -39.88
C SER A 1047 -1.94 30.99 -39.06
N ASP A 1048 -1.19 32.07 -38.90
CA ASP A 1048 -0.43 32.46 -37.70
C ASP A 1048 0.45 31.40 -37.04
N SER A 1049 1.67 31.28 -37.56
CA SER A 1049 2.79 30.67 -36.85
C SER A 1049 3.39 31.70 -35.90
N SER A 1050 2.84 31.81 -34.69
CA SER A 1050 3.57 32.45 -33.59
C SER A 1050 4.77 31.57 -33.23
N SER A 1051 5.96 32.04 -33.58
CA SER A 1051 7.24 31.49 -33.15
C SER A 1051 7.42 31.72 -31.65
N ASP A 1052 7.11 30.71 -30.83
CA ASP A 1052 7.71 30.58 -29.50
C ASP A 1052 8.91 29.64 -29.64
N ASP A 1053 10.08 30.25 -29.76
CA ASP A 1053 11.38 29.61 -29.67
C ASP A 1053 11.69 29.43 -28.17
N GLU A 1054 11.05 28.44 -27.54
CA GLU A 1054 11.46 27.97 -26.21
C GLU A 1054 12.47 26.82 -26.38
N SER A 1055 13.72 27.13 -26.02
CA SER A 1055 14.89 26.26 -25.92
C SER A 1055 14.57 24.81 -25.55
N GLU A 1056 15.02 23.87 -26.37
CA GLU A 1056 14.80 22.42 -26.20
C GLU A 1056 15.70 21.74 -25.15
N ASP A 1057 16.49 22.49 -24.36
CA ASP A 1057 17.45 21.94 -23.40
C ASP A 1057 16.92 21.69 -21.98
N GLU A 1058 15.61 21.86 -21.72
CA GLU A 1058 15.01 21.54 -20.40
C GLU A 1058 14.10 20.29 -20.37
N LYS A 1059 14.06 19.49 -21.44
CA LYS A 1059 13.16 18.32 -21.51
C LYS A 1059 13.66 17.05 -20.82
N SER A 1060 14.87 17.04 -20.22
CA SER A 1060 15.43 15.87 -19.53
C SER A 1060 15.40 15.94 -17.99
N ARG A 1061 14.97 17.04 -17.37
CA ARG A 1061 14.94 17.19 -15.89
C ARG A 1061 13.61 16.87 -15.19
N TYR A 1062 12.60 16.36 -15.90
CA TYR A 1062 11.26 16.12 -15.34
C TYR A 1062 10.81 14.65 -15.39
N GLY A 1063 11.70 13.73 -15.03
CA GLY A 1063 11.30 12.40 -14.57
C GLY A 1063 10.69 12.51 -13.16
N ASN A 1064 9.45 12.03 -12.99
CA ASN A 1064 8.63 12.07 -11.77
C ASN A 1064 8.08 13.45 -11.32
N LYS A 1065 7.02 13.92 -11.98
CA LYS A 1065 6.25 15.11 -11.57
C LYS A 1065 5.21 14.74 -10.49
N ARG A 1066 5.49 15.08 -9.22
CA ARG A 1066 4.64 14.84 -8.03
C ARG A 1066 3.34 15.66 -8.05
N LEU A 1067 2.23 15.04 -7.62
CA LEU A 1067 1.00 15.77 -7.27
C LEU A 1067 1.26 16.67 -6.06
N VAL A 1068 0.76 17.91 -6.13
CA VAL A 1068 0.84 18.87 -5.03
C VAL A 1068 -0.25 18.54 -4.00
N ARG A 1069 0.12 18.09 -2.81
CA ARG A 1069 -0.83 17.65 -1.76
C ARG A 1069 -1.09 18.73 -0.72
N ASN A 1070 -2.20 18.61 0.00
CA ASN A 1070 -2.59 19.52 1.07
C ASN A 1070 -1.70 19.33 2.31
N ARG A 1071 -0.88 20.34 2.64
CA ARG A 1071 0.04 20.33 3.79
C ARG A 1071 -0.51 21.06 5.03
N PHE A 1072 -1.76 21.52 5.02
CA PHE A 1072 -2.32 22.24 6.18
C PHE A 1072 -2.25 21.45 7.48
N GLY A 1073 -2.47 20.13 7.45
CA GLY A 1073 -2.37 19.32 8.68
C GLY A 1073 -1.01 19.38 9.35
N ILE A 1074 0.06 19.29 8.57
CA ILE A 1074 1.45 19.39 9.06
C ILE A 1074 1.75 20.82 9.49
N ALA A 1075 1.35 21.80 8.67
CA ALA A 1075 1.57 23.21 8.99
C ALA A 1075 0.86 23.63 10.29
N PHE A 1076 -0.34 23.10 10.57
CA PHE A 1076 -1.03 23.33 11.84
C PHE A 1076 -0.26 22.73 13.02
N GLN A 1077 0.25 21.50 12.91
CA GLN A 1077 1.07 20.88 13.96
C GLN A 1077 2.36 21.67 14.22
N GLU A 1078 3.07 22.09 13.17
CA GLU A 1078 4.28 22.92 13.28
C GLU A 1078 3.99 24.25 14.00
N VAL A 1079 2.87 24.90 13.69
CA VAL A 1079 2.46 26.17 14.32
C VAL A 1079 2.06 25.96 15.79
N VAL A 1080 1.38 24.87 16.12
CA VAL A 1080 1.00 24.55 17.50
C VAL A 1080 2.26 24.36 18.36
N GLN A 1081 3.28 23.66 17.84
CA GLN A 1081 4.55 23.47 18.53
C GLN A 1081 5.32 24.78 18.76
N GLU A 1082 5.27 25.71 17.80
CA GLU A 1082 5.97 27.00 17.88
C GLU A 1082 5.25 28.02 18.79
N THR A 1083 3.94 28.15 18.64
CA THR A 1083 3.15 29.22 19.30
C THR A 1083 2.57 28.80 20.65
N SER A 1084 2.58 27.50 20.99
CA SER A 1084 1.87 26.94 22.15
C SER A 1084 0.39 27.37 22.21
N ALA A 1085 -0.22 27.69 21.07
CA ALA A 1085 -1.62 28.08 20.98
C ALA A 1085 -2.52 26.93 21.45
N ARG A 1086 -3.63 27.23 22.12
CA ARG A 1086 -4.58 26.22 22.60
C ARG A 1086 -5.43 25.76 21.42
N VAL A 1087 -5.00 24.63 20.85
CA VAL A 1087 -5.61 24.01 19.67
C VAL A 1087 -6.03 22.58 19.98
N ARG A 1088 -7.17 22.16 19.45
CA ARG A 1088 -7.63 20.77 19.47
C ARG A 1088 -7.62 20.22 18.04
N ILE A 1089 -6.90 19.12 17.84
CA ILE A 1089 -6.81 18.38 16.57
C ILE A 1089 -7.45 17.00 16.79
N ASP A 1090 -8.78 16.95 16.72
CA ASP A 1090 -9.56 15.74 16.99
C ASP A 1090 -10.22 15.15 15.73
N SER A 1091 -10.36 15.95 14.68
CA SER A 1091 -10.96 15.54 13.41
C SER A 1091 -10.05 14.54 12.67
N PHE A 1092 -10.66 13.54 12.01
CA PHE A 1092 -9.93 12.66 11.10
C PHE A 1092 -9.33 13.41 9.89
N GLU A 1093 -9.96 14.52 9.51
CA GLU A 1093 -9.43 15.46 8.54
C GLU A 1093 -8.36 16.34 9.21
N HIS A 1094 -7.08 16.04 9.01
CA HIS A 1094 -5.98 16.83 9.60
C HIS A 1094 -5.96 18.29 9.15
N CYS A 1095 -6.64 18.61 8.05
CA CYS A 1095 -6.84 19.98 7.60
C CYS A 1095 -7.93 20.74 8.39
N VAL A 1096 -8.45 20.16 9.49
CA VAL A 1096 -9.43 20.79 10.38
C VAL A 1096 -8.86 20.87 11.80
N VAL A 1097 -8.91 22.06 12.39
CA VAL A 1097 -8.47 22.29 13.78
C VAL A 1097 -9.44 23.22 14.50
N GLU A 1098 -9.58 23.05 15.82
CA GLU A 1098 -10.31 24.00 16.66
C GLU A 1098 -9.31 24.85 17.44
N VAL A 1099 -9.40 26.18 17.31
CA VAL A 1099 -8.49 27.14 17.95
C VAL A 1099 -9.28 28.02 18.91
N GLN A 1100 -8.76 28.28 20.11
CA GLN A 1100 -9.42 29.22 21.03
C GLN A 1100 -9.55 30.63 20.44
N LYS A 1101 -10.65 31.33 20.77
CA LYS A 1101 -10.98 32.66 20.23
C LYS A 1101 -9.86 33.68 20.41
N GLU A 1102 -9.15 33.63 21.54
CA GLU A 1102 -8.06 34.54 21.90
C GLU A 1102 -6.77 34.26 21.11
N ASP A 1103 -6.53 32.99 20.75
CA ASP A 1103 -5.26 32.54 20.17
C ASP A 1103 -5.27 32.57 18.63
N LEU A 1104 -6.45 32.75 18.01
CA LEU A 1104 -6.62 32.69 16.55
C LEU A 1104 -5.69 33.66 15.79
N SER A 1105 -5.53 34.90 16.26
CA SER A 1105 -4.73 35.89 15.53
C SER A 1105 -3.25 35.51 15.49
N GLY A 1106 -2.69 35.08 16.63
CA GLY A 1106 -1.29 34.62 16.70
C GLY A 1106 -1.07 33.34 15.91
N PHE A 1107 -2.03 32.41 15.98
CA PHE A 1107 -2.00 31.17 15.19
C PHE A 1107 -1.96 31.45 13.68
N LEU A 1108 -2.80 32.36 13.17
CA LEU A 1108 -2.85 32.70 11.75
C LEU A 1108 -1.62 33.48 11.26
N GLU A 1109 -1.05 34.32 12.12
CA GLU A 1109 0.19 35.04 11.81
C GLU A 1109 1.35 34.06 11.61
N ALA A 1110 1.56 33.15 12.57
CA ALA A 1110 2.58 32.11 12.47
C ALA A 1110 2.36 31.19 11.25
N LEU A 1111 1.11 30.78 11.01
CA LEU A 1111 0.75 29.96 9.85
C LEU A 1111 1.10 30.64 8.51
N SER A 1112 1.04 31.98 8.44
CA SER A 1112 1.33 32.72 7.21
C SER A 1112 2.79 32.64 6.74
N PHE A 1113 3.70 32.23 7.63
CA PHE A 1113 5.12 32.00 7.34
C PHE A 1113 5.43 30.56 6.94
N ARG A 1114 4.48 29.63 7.07
CA ARG A 1114 4.67 28.20 6.78
C ARG A 1114 4.31 27.84 5.34
N SER A 1115 4.92 26.77 4.83
CA SER A 1115 4.49 26.18 3.56
C SER A 1115 3.23 25.34 3.78
N VAL A 1116 2.13 25.78 3.19
CA VAL A 1116 0.82 25.11 3.27
C VAL A 1116 0.53 24.20 2.06
N VAL A 1117 1.52 24.09 1.16
CA VAL A 1117 1.48 23.31 -0.06
C VAL A 1117 2.67 22.33 -0.03
N GLY A 1118 2.40 21.05 -0.32
CA GLY A 1118 3.36 19.94 -0.26
C GLY A 1118 4.18 19.74 -1.53
#